data_AF-A0A812X6D5-F1
#
_entry.id   AF-A0A812X6D5-F1
#
_cell.length_a   1.000
_cell.length_b   1.000
_cell.length_c   1.000
_cell.angle_alpha   90.00
_cell.angle_beta   90.00
_cell.angle_gamma   90.00
#
_symmetry.space_group_name_H-M   'P 1'
#
loop_
_entity.id
_entity.type
_entity.pdbx_description
1 polymer ?
#
loop_
_entity_poly.entity_id
_entity_poly.type
_entity_poly.pdbx_seq_one_letter_code
_entity_poly.pdbx_strand_id
1 'polypeptide(L)'
;MPTPVTLATLSDAFWDLPRSRRLLRQCLLHPFYKGLVDGTGSMYHFRTFVQQEMLLLPAWRLVADALLSNGEGMPQVVDCLTDESRLHSTFSASFGFSPEAPEPLPSTAAYMDFLEEVADFQRGDHTILECSVRALATLSARFRLLHWISHALLDAIPEVATNDSPSARWLSFCDADEFRNIAARLGAALDVAAGRGALERQAELGSRTYIDTLRHEFDFLMESLGAMDWPWISIGFALRLATALARKSEFPLCLDLRRHNAIFGGEIEAALDNMEGRPTHSSSLGSSKDMPSFLLLQSLLKYLHVAGEAEVRSWQEITGTSGGCHGLVELEAQLKDKAVHAFNILKFELAKSRDRNMMRADLLRPCFASVSCDALLERFASGDEPASILASLSGCAQEDAEILLQFGGRLSELFAPIELAKRVGRQDWDSRPCSLGASLLPLVDQAVRSLQEKGKSVRVSIFGGCGLTAALASRLGCTVVVVEQRMLLRKCLEVLFKQNGLENVRCADNADLASDVFVWEGLDEDGILEFGHWRGLQLQLAKLKKRGCPEPLMIPEAIRVNAALVDDSLSRIRGCRLGRFDCMRGYDLCYSHRWPEGACHIRPCLRSPVQHVFDLSLGRETPGHALLRLRAEPGAPVTGVAFWVEIPSLAVAEPRPPDAEQTWARCVQPLPPRRAEVSGPTLSLWAKCCDLKIWFSWADEDCLLASPLLPSVGISKLPPWHYKMLNDHERNRRYHSAIARGAAKASARRQASGFSGRPNVLDCGCGAGLLSLIAAQNGCDVSAVELSPLISDVTLETFRDVSRESESASLTLHTADVRSLTPEAFGLQGPAGPAGHDLIVSELMDASGVGESLLSVLEHACRHLAAPGAQVVPCQLRLTVALAYLTLPNCHGGFDFSALDMISFCSLQGGPFSEGKPLPTQLETGASGPLTASALPSLHGKGPFTSRNLNRLRRGEVWDTLTPEAHLLEVDIRRALQGQSLYPCKGQAELTVSQEGVANCILWWWEAQLDEHETISNKPQSLGSGYVTHWHQPLCPVGPIPVAAGDRLKLTVEIADAAGQKMKFSLQPSEPNSARHWKEGAGAKLAPDPLQDLLLGWHAEMEEACALNSTLTTKFTARGDLAGLAKLQTAVLFLVLVPQAFGCDPLIRDRLLQTYFGIAYK
;
A
#
# COMPACT_ATOMS: atom_id res chain seq x y z
N MET A 1 -37.20 53.46 3.10
CA MET A 1 -36.93 52.95 1.74
C MET A 1 -36.12 51.68 1.90
N PRO A 2 -36.60 50.52 1.43
CA PRO A 2 -35.78 49.32 1.40
C PRO A 2 -34.77 49.45 0.24
N THR A 3 -33.50 49.20 0.54
CA THR A 3 -32.44 48.99 -0.44
C THR A 3 -32.84 47.86 -1.40
N PRO A 4 -32.57 47.98 -2.71
CA PRO A 4 -32.94 46.95 -3.66
C PRO A 4 -32.09 45.71 -3.40
N VAL A 5 -32.73 44.56 -3.19
CA VAL A 5 -32.08 43.25 -3.31
C VAL A 5 -31.72 43.09 -4.78
N THR A 6 -30.46 43.33 -5.13
CA THR A 6 -29.92 43.00 -6.44
C THR A 6 -29.94 41.49 -6.60
N LEU A 7 -30.63 40.99 -7.62
CA LEU A 7 -30.50 39.61 -8.08
C LEU A 7 -29.00 39.30 -8.26
N ALA A 8 -28.52 38.20 -7.68
CA ALA A 8 -27.13 37.78 -7.82
C ALA A 8 -26.81 37.48 -9.30
N THR A 9 -25.69 37.99 -9.80
CA THR A 9 -25.22 37.67 -11.16
C THR A 9 -24.76 36.21 -11.24
N LEU A 10 -24.69 35.62 -12.43
CA LEU A 10 -24.09 34.30 -12.65
C LEU A 10 -22.61 34.29 -12.26
N SER A 11 -21.90 35.40 -12.45
CA SER A 11 -20.54 35.53 -11.92
C SER A 11 -20.51 35.41 -10.40
N ASP A 12 -21.47 36.01 -9.69
CA ASP A 12 -21.60 35.84 -8.23
C ASP A 12 -21.95 34.41 -7.85
N ALA A 13 -22.88 33.78 -8.57
CA ALA A 13 -23.24 32.39 -8.36
C ALA A 13 -22.05 31.44 -8.58
N PHE A 14 -21.27 31.64 -9.65
CA PHE A 14 -20.09 30.83 -9.96
C PHE A 14 -18.96 31.05 -8.97
N TRP A 15 -18.77 32.29 -8.51
CA TRP A 15 -17.82 32.63 -7.46
C TRP A 15 -18.18 31.98 -6.12
N ASP A 16 -19.47 31.83 -5.83
CA ASP A 16 -20.01 31.24 -4.61
C ASP A 16 -20.10 29.71 -4.61
N LEU A 17 -19.82 29.05 -5.75
CA LEU A 17 -19.76 27.59 -5.82
C LEU A 17 -18.71 27.03 -4.84
N PRO A 18 -18.98 25.92 -4.13
CA PRO A 18 -18.03 25.34 -3.17
C PRO A 18 -16.64 25.06 -3.75
N ARG A 19 -16.57 24.57 -5.00
CA ARG A 19 -15.30 24.32 -5.71
C ARG A 19 -14.53 25.61 -5.98
N SER A 20 -15.20 26.64 -6.48
CA SER A 20 -14.61 27.97 -6.66
C SER A 20 -14.11 28.54 -5.33
N ARG A 21 -14.93 28.49 -4.27
CA ARG A 21 -14.56 28.95 -2.93
C ARG A 21 -13.35 28.21 -2.36
N ARG A 22 -13.18 26.91 -2.65
CA ARG A 22 -11.99 26.15 -2.27
C ARG A 22 -10.74 26.62 -3.02
N LEU A 23 -10.80 26.73 -4.35
CA LEU A 23 -9.68 27.20 -5.18
C LEU A 23 -9.29 28.63 -4.82
N LEU A 24 -10.26 29.52 -4.62
CA LEU A 24 -10.05 30.89 -4.14
C LEU A 24 -9.27 30.93 -2.82
N ARG A 25 -9.64 30.08 -1.86
CA ARG A 25 -8.91 29.96 -0.58
C ARG A 25 -7.48 29.45 -0.79
N GLN A 26 -7.28 28.50 -1.70
CA GLN A 26 -5.96 27.95 -2.00
C GLN A 26 -5.06 28.98 -2.68
N CYS A 27 -5.57 29.76 -3.63
CA CYS A 27 -4.83 30.85 -4.26
C CYS A 27 -4.48 31.95 -3.26
N LEU A 28 -5.43 32.40 -2.41
CA LEU A 28 -5.17 33.44 -1.41
C LEU A 28 -4.11 33.02 -0.38
N LEU A 29 -4.11 31.75 0.02
CA LEU A 29 -3.16 31.19 1.01
C LEU A 29 -1.87 30.67 0.37
N HIS A 30 -1.68 30.85 -0.94
CA HIS A 30 -0.53 30.29 -1.65
C HIS A 30 0.79 30.94 -1.18
N PRO A 31 1.87 30.17 -0.95
CA PRO A 31 3.11 30.71 -0.43
C PRO A 31 3.77 31.77 -1.34
N PHE A 32 3.48 31.74 -2.64
CA PHE A 32 3.88 32.79 -3.59
C PHE A 32 3.40 34.17 -3.12
N TYR A 33 2.09 34.37 -2.97
CA TYR A 33 1.52 35.65 -2.53
C TYR A 33 1.96 36.05 -1.12
N LYS A 34 2.17 35.08 -0.22
CA LYS A 34 2.76 35.32 1.10
C LYS A 34 4.16 35.93 0.97
N GLY A 35 5.03 35.32 0.17
CA GLY A 35 6.39 35.79 -0.06
C GLY A 35 6.46 37.19 -0.68
N LEU A 36 5.47 37.56 -1.50
CA LEU A 36 5.36 38.91 -2.07
C LEU A 36 5.05 39.99 -1.01
N VAL A 37 4.37 39.60 0.08
CA VAL A 37 3.81 40.51 1.09
C VAL A 37 4.68 40.62 2.34
N ASP A 38 5.31 39.53 2.79
CA ASP A 38 6.20 39.54 3.97
C ASP A 38 7.70 39.73 3.64
N GLY A 39 8.02 39.87 2.35
CA GLY A 39 9.39 40.06 1.85
C GLY A 39 10.25 38.79 1.89
N THR A 40 9.67 37.63 2.23
CA THR A 40 10.37 36.32 2.22
C THR A 40 10.39 35.67 0.84
N GLY A 41 9.64 36.23 -0.12
CA GLY A 41 9.63 35.78 -1.51
C GLY A 41 10.96 36.06 -2.17
N SER A 42 11.59 35.00 -2.68
CA SER A 42 12.77 35.17 -3.52
C SER A 42 12.39 35.97 -4.77
N MET A 43 13.15 37.04 -5.04
CA MET A 43 13.03 37.80 -6.29
C MET A 43 13.19 36.91 -7.53
N TYR A 44 13.78 35.72 -7.39
CA TYR A 44 13.82 34.67 -8.41
C TYR A 44 12.42 34.14 -8.78
N HIS A 45 11.57 33.82 -7.81
CA HIS A 45 10.23 33.26 -8.07
C HIS A 45 9.28 34.30 -8.66
N PHE A 46 9.32 35.55 -8.18
CA PHE A 46 8.55 36.64 -8.80
C PHE A 46 9.04 36.92 -10.23
N ARG A 47 10.34 36.80 -10.49
CA ARG A 47 10.91 36.85 -11.85
C ARG A 47 10.37 35.74 -12.75
N THR A 48 10.36 34.48 -12.28
CA THR A 48 9.82 33.34 -13.04
C THR A 48 8.33 33.54 -13.32
N PHE A 49 7.55 33.98 -12.32
CA PHE A 49 6.13 34.30 -12.47
C PHE A 49 5.89 35.35 -13.57
N VAL A 50 6.58 36.51 -13.51
CA VAL A 50 6.42 37.58 -14.52
C VAL A 50 6.84 37.09 -15.91
N GLN A 51 7.92 36.31 -16.01
CA GLN A 51 8.38 35.74 -17.28
C GLN A 51 7.35 34.82 -17.93
N GLN A 52 6.65 34.01 -17.13
CA GLN A 52 5.62 33.08 -17.61
C GLN A 52 4.28 33.79 -17.84
N GLU A 53 3.93 34.80 -17.05
CA GLU A 53 2.73 35.62 -17.25
C GLU A 53 2.81 36.45 -18.54
N MET A 54 4.01 36.93 -18.91
CA MET A 54 4.24 37.60 -20.20
C MET A 54 3.97 36.69 -21.42
N LEU A 55 4.04 35.36 -21.26
CA LEU A 55 3.64 34.39 -22.29
C LEU A 55 2.11 34.21 -22.36
N LEU A 56 1.41 34.37 -21.23
CA LEU A 56 -0.05 34.21 -21.13
C LEU A 56 -0.83 35.45 -21.58
N LEU A 57 -0.30 36.66 -21.39
CA LEU A 57 -1.00 37.92 -21.72
C LEU A 57 -1.46 38.00 -23.20
N PRO A 58 -0.68 37.56 -24.21
CA PRO A 58 -1.16 37.44 -25.58
C PRO A 58 -2.37 36.50 -25.72
N ALA A 59 -2.37 35.34 -25.05
CA ALA A 59 -3.48 34.39 -25.09
C ALA A 59 -4.76 34.95 -24.42
N TRP A 60 -4.62 35.68 -23.31
CA TRP A 60 -5.73 36.42 -22.71
C TRP A 60 -6.31 37.49 -23.62
N ARG A 61 -5.44 38.17 -24.37
CA ARG A 61 -5.86 39.17 -25.35
C ARG A 61 -6.60 38.53 -26.52
N LEU A 62 -6.21 37.33 -26.97
CA LEU A 62 -6.95 36.59 -28.00
C LEU A 62 -8.41 36.35 -27.57
N VAL A 63 -8.64 35.95 -26.31
CA VAL A 63 -10.01 35.76 -25.77
C VAL A 63 -10.80 37.08 -25.78
N ALA A 64 -10.16 38.20 -25.39
CA ALA A 64 -10.81 39.51 -25.38
C ALA A 64 -11.12 40.06 -26.79
N ASP A 65 -10.18 39.90 -27.73
CA ASP A 65 -10.32 40.30 -29.13
C ASP A 65 -11.38 39.46 -29.86
N ALA A 66 -11.49 38.17 -29.52
CA ALA A 66 -12.57 37.30 -30.01
C ALA A 66 -13.95 37.79 -29.58
N LEU A 67 -14.12 38.18 -28.31
CA LEU A 67 -15.38 38.77 -27.85
C LEU A 67 -15.69 40.12 -28.52
N LEU A 68 -14.67 40.97 -28.71
CA LEU A 68 -14.85 42.26 -29.41
C LEU A 68 -15.31 42.06 -30.85
N SER A 69 -14.70 41.11 -31.54
CA SER A 69 -15.05 40.75 -32.92
C SER A 69 -16.49 40.23 -33.05
N ASN A 70 -17.01 39.62 -31.97
CA ASN A 70 -18.39 39.12 -31.89
C ASN A 70 -19.39 40.13 -31.31
N GLY A 71 -18.98 41.38 -31.05
CA GLY A 71 -19.87 42.44 -30.57
C GLY A 71 -20.28 42.35 -29.09
N GLU A 72 -19.68 41.43 -28.33
CA GLU A 72 -19.94 41.22 -26.90
C GLU A 72 -18.72 41.58 -26.02
N GLY A 73 -17.62 42.00 -26.65
CA GLY A 73 -16.39 42.42 -25.98
C GLY A 73 -16.40 43.85 -25.47
N MET A 74 -15.39 44.15 -24.67
CA MET A 74 -15.24 45.42 -23.97
C MET A 74 -13.84 45.98 -24.25
N PRO A 75 -13.70 47.15 -24.91
CA PRO A 75 -12.38 47.71 -25.23
C PRO A 75 -11.50 47.89 -23.99
N GLN A 76 -12.14 48.18 -22.84
CA GLN A 76 -11.46 48.34 -21.56
C GLN A 76 -10.72 47.08 -21.07
N VAL A 77 -11.16 45.89 -21.47
CA VAL A 77 -10.44 44.63 -21.13
C VAL A 77 -9.14 44.55 -21.91
N VAL A 78 -9.15 44.91 -23.20
CA VAL A 78 -7.96 44.91 -24.05
C VAL A 78 -6.98 46.02 -23.63
N ASP A 79 -7.51 47.18 -23.27
CA ASP A 79 -6.71 48.28 -22.73
C ASP A 79 -5.99 47.85 -21.44
N CYS A 80 -6.73 47.24 -20.50
CA CYS A 80 -6.17 46.78 -19.22
C CYS A 80 -5.10 45.68 -19.40
N LEU A 81 -5.33 44.68 -20.26
CA LEU A 81 -4.32 43.65 -20.57
C LEU A 81 -3.08 44.24 -21.27
N THR A 82 -3.27 45.30 -22.08
CA THR A 82 -2.17 46.01 -22.72
C THR A 82 -1.34 46.79 -21.71
N ASP A 83 -1.99 47.43 -20.73
CA ASP A 83 -1.31 48.15 -19.66
C ASP A 83 -0.61 47.21 -18.67
N GLU A 84 -1.17 46.02 -18.39
CA GLU A 84 -0.49 44.96 -17.64
C GLU A 84 0.80 44.50 -18.33
N SER A 85 0.74 44.28 -19.65
CA SER A 85 1.91 43.92 -20.47
C SER A 85 2.99 45.02 -20.45
N ARG A 86 2.59 46.29 -20.49
CA ARG A 86 3.51 47.43 -20.33
C ARG A 86 4.14 47.44 -18.95
N LEU A 87 3.36 47.21 -17.89
CA LEU A 87 3.84 47.15 -16.52
C LEU A 87 4.91 46.05 -16.35
N HIS A 88 4.64 44.83 -16.81
CA HIS A 88 5.62 43.73 -16.78
C HIS A 88 6.89 44.05 -17.57
N SER A 89 6.76 44.75 -18.70
CA SER A 89 7.92 45.21 -19.48
C SER A 89 8.81 46.20 -18.71
N THR A 90 8.24 47.03 -17.83
CA THR A 90 9.04 47.90 -16.94
C THR A 90 9.80 47.13 -15.87
N PHE A 91 9.27 45.97 -15.44
CA PHE A 91 9.96 45.08 -14.52
C PHE A 91 11.16 44.42 -15.19
N SER A 92 11.04 44.03 -16.45
CA SER A 92 12.12 43.39 -17.23
C SER A 92 13.41 44.22 -17.30
N ALA A 93 13.29 45.55 -17.35
CA ALA A 93 14.45 46.47 -17.30
C ALA A 93 15.13 46.49 -15.92
N SER A 94 14.37 46.25 -14.85
CA SER A 94 14.86 46.24 -13.45
C SER A 94 15.51 44.91 -13.06
N PHE A 95 15.16 43.82 -13.74
CA PHE A 95 15.59 42.45 -13.45
C PHE A 95 16.77 41.93 -14.31
N GLY A 96 17.19 42.70 -15.33
CA GLY A 96 18.40 42.43 -16.12
C GLY A 96 18.34 41.18 -17.01
N PHE A 97 17.27 41.01 -17.80
CA PHE A 97 17.12 39.86 -18.69
C PHE A 97 17.76 40.05 -20.09
N SER A 98 18.08 38.92 -20.74
CA SER A 98 18.34 38.83 -22.18
C SER A 98 17.02 38.79 -22.96
N PRO A 99 16.91 39.36 -24.17
CA PRO A 99 15.67 39.44 -24.95
C PRO A 99 15.18 38.11 -25.58
N GLU A 100 15.73 36.95 -25.23
CA GLU A 100 15.24 35.65 -25.71
C GLU A 100 14.07 35.16 -24.84
N ALA A 101 12.97 34.75 -25.49
CA ALA A 101 11.75 34.32 -24.81
C ALA A 101 12.00 33.06 -23.96
N PRO A 102 11.56 33.02 -22.70
CA PRO A 102 11.66 31.82 -21.87
C PRO A 102 10.78 30.71 -22.44
N GLU A 103 11.22 29.44 -22.35
CA GLU A 103 10.34 28.31 -22.67
C GLU A 103 9.16 28.26 -21.68
N PRO A 104 7.93 27.95 -22.16
CA PRO A 104 6.77 27.85 -21.29
C PRO A 104 6.91 26.65 -20.36
N LEU A 105 6.62 26.85 -19.08
CA LEU A 105 6.45 25.75 -18.13
C LEU A 105 5.25 24.87 -18.55
N PRO A 106 5.23 23.57 -18.21
CA PRO A 106 4.09 22.68 -18.42
C PRO A 106 2.72 23.28 -18.05
N SER A 107 2.59 23.92 -16.88
CA SER A 107 1.35 24.59 -16.48
C SER A 107 1.01 25.78 -17.37
N THR A 108 2.02 26.56 -17.79
CA THR A 108 1.87 27.73 -18.67
C THR A 108 1.44 27.28 -20.07
N ALA A 109 2.04 26.22 -20.61
CA ALA A 109 1.67 25.63 -21.89
C ALA A 109 0.23 25.12 -21.89
N ALA A 110 -0.15 24.34 -20.87
CA ALA A 110 -1.52 23.85 -20.73
C ALA A 110 -2.53 24.99 -20.57
N TYR A 111 -2.14 26.10 -19.94
CA TYR A 111 -3.01 27.27 -19.79
C TYR A 111 -3.16 28.04 -21.12
N MET A 112 -2.08 28.20 -21.90
CA MET A 112 -2.16 28.79 -23.24
C MET A 112 -3.09 27.99 -24.15
N ASP A 113 -2.95 26.66 -24.18
CA ASP A 113 -3.81 25.76 -24.97
C ASP A 113 -5.29 25.95 -24.61
N PHE A 114 -5.61 26.04 -23.31
CA PHE A 114 -6.97 26.29 -22.83
C PHE A 114 -7.50 27.66 -23.29
N LEU A 115 -6.70 28.72 -23.20
CA LEU A 115 -7.13 30.07 -23.61
C LEU A 115 -7.32 30.20 -25.12
N GLU A 116 -6.47 29.54 -25.91
CA GLU A 116 -6.63 29.46 -27.36
C GLU A 116 -7.91 28.70 -27.74
N GLU A 117 -8.22 27.60 -27.04
CA GLU A 117 -9.48 26.88 -27.23
C GLU A 117 -10.71 27.76 -26.92
N VAL A 118 -10.64 28.57 -25.86
CA VAL A 118 -11.70 29.51 -25.50
C VAL A 118 -11.84 30.66 -26.51
N ALA A 119 -10.74 31.09 -27.14
CA ALA A 119 -10.73 32.16 -28.15
C ALA A 119 -11.16 31.70 -29.55
N ASP A 120 -11.24 30.39 -29.81
CA ASP A 120 -11.52 29.83 -31.13
C ASP A 120 -13.04 29.77 -31.43
N PHE A 121 -13.57 30.90 -31.90
CA PHE A 121 -14.98 31.01 -32.34
C PHE A 121 -15.24 30.36 -33.72
N GLN A 122 -14.21 29.79 -34.38
CA GLN A 122 -14.33 29.17 -35.69
C GLN A 122 -14.31 27.63 -35.65
N ARG A 123 -13.93 27.01 -34.54
CA ARG A 123 -14.00 25.55 -34.33
C ARG A 123 -15.43 25.04 -34.21
N GLY A 124 -15.75 24.01 -34.98
CA GLY A 124 -17.12 23.58 -35.33
C GLY A 124 -17.95 22.80 -34.29
N ASP A 125 -17.67 22.87 -32.99
CA ASP A 125 -18.44 22.12 -31.97
C ASP A 125 -19.30 23.00 -31.04
N HIS A 126 -19.10 24.32 -31.06
CA HIS A 126 -19.81 25.27 -30.22
C HIS A 126 -20.53 26.35 -31.03
N THR A 127 -21.67 26.78 -30.53
CA THR A 127 -22.35 27.97 -31.08
C THR A 127 -21.60 29.24 -30.68
N ILE A 128 -21.72 30.31 -31.47
CA ILE A 128 -21.16 31.64 -31.14
C ILE A 128 -21.56 32.07 -29.72
N LEU A 129 -22.79 31.76 -29.30
CA LEU A 129 -23.30 32.03 -27.96
C LEU A 129 -22.54 31.24 -26.86
N GLU A 130 -22.25 29.97 -27.09
CA GLU A 130 -21.46 29.13 -26.16
C GLU A 130 -20.02 29.63 -26.06
N CYS A 131 -19.40 30.00 -27.17
CA CYS A 131 -18.06 30.59 -27.18
C CYS A 131 -18.03 31.92 -26.41
N SER A 132 -19.04 32.77 -26.60
CA SER A 132 -19.21 34.00 -25.83
C SER A 132 -19.34 33.76 -24.33
N VAL A 133 -20.17 32.80 -23.91
CA VAL A 133 -20.37 32.45 -22.49
C VAL A 133 -19.06 31.93 -21.86
N ARG A 134 -18.33 31.07 -22.57
CA ARG A 134 -17.01 30.56 -22.13
C ARG A 134 -16.01 31.71 -21.95
N ALA A 135 -15.86 32.56 -22.95
CA ALA A 135 -14.92 33.68 -22.93
C ALA A 135 -15.24 34.71 -21.83
N LEU A 136 -16.53 35.04 -21.64
CA LEU A 136 -16.99 35.93 -20.56
C LEU A 136 -16.78 35.32 -19.17
N ALA A 137 -17.00 34.01 -19.01
CA ALA A 137 -16.73 33.30 -17.76
C ALA A 137 -15.22 33.28 -17.42
N THR A 138 -14.37 32.98 -18.40
CA THR A 138 -12.90 32.94 -18.26
C THR A 138 -12.34 34.31 -17.86
N LEU A 139 -12.71 35.38 -18.57
CA LEU A 139 -12.27 36.74 -18.23
C LEU A 139 -12.85 37.20 -16.88
N SER A 140 -14.12 36.90 -16.60
CA SER A 140 -14.73 37.26 -15.31
C SER A 140 -14.02 36.58 -14.13
N ALA A 141 -13.60 35.32 -14.27
CA ALA A 141 -12.86 34.59 -13.24
C ALA A 141 -11.48 35.21 -12.94
N ARG A 142 -10.66 35.49 -13.97
CA ARG A 142 -9.32 36.08 -13.80
C ARG A 142 -9.38 37.46 -13.14
N PHE A 143 -10.14 38.38 -13.72
CA PHE A 143 -10.18 39.77 -13.24
C PHE A 143 -10.73 39.85 -11.81
N ARG A 144 -11.73 39.01 -11.49
CA ARG A 144 -12.29 38.94 -10.13
C ARG A 144 -11.31 38.32 -9.14
N LEU A 145 -10.58 37.26 -9.53
CA LEU A 145 -9.55 36.61 -8.70
C LEU A 145 -8.41 37.57 -8.34
N LEU A 146 -7.80 38.21 -9.35
CA LEU A 146 -6.65 39.09 -9.17
C LEU A 146 -7.00 40.31 -8.33
N HIS A 147 -8.16 40.93 -8.60
CA HIS A 147 -8.68 42.03 -7.77
C HIS A 147 -8.88 41.58 -6.32
N TRP A 148 -9.56 40.45 -6.13
CA TRP A 148 -9.93 39.97 -4.80
C TRP A 148 -8.72 39.61 -3.94
N ILE A 149 -7.73 38.91 -4.50
CA ILE A 149 -6.49 38.57 -3.79
C ILE A 149 -5.70 39.84 -3.47
N SER A 150 -5.51 40.73 -4.46
CA SER A 150 -4.72 41.95 -4.27
C SER A 150 -5.33 42.86 -3.22
N HIS A 151 -6.65 43.05 -3.27
CA HIS A 151 -7.41 43.82 -2.26
C HIS A 151 -7.27 43.22 -0.86
N ALA A 152 -7.42 41.89 -0.74
CA ALA A 152 -7.32 41.21 0.54
C ALA A 152 -5.91 41.31 1.15
N LEU A 153 -4.86 41.26 0.32
CA LEU A 153 -3.48 41.35 0.77
C LEU A 153 -3.09 42.78 1.15
N LEU A 154 -3.44 43.79 0.34
CA LEU A 154 -3.13 45.20 0.61
C LEU A 154 -3.94 45.77 1.79
N ASP A 155 -5.19 45.34 1.99
CA ASP A 155 -6.00 45.70 3.16
C ASP A 155 -5.47 45.04 4.44
N ALA A 156 -5.00 43.79 4.36
CA ALA A 156 -4.46 43.07 5.51
C ALA A 156 -3.10 43.62 5.96
N ILE A 157 -2.26 44.10 5.03
CA ILE A 157 -0.91 44.60 5.29
C ILE A 157 -0.66 45.89 4.50
N PRO A 158 -1.13 47.04 5.00
CA PRO A 158 -1.02 48.33 4.32
C PRO A 158 0.43 48.79 4.07
N GLU A 159 1.40 48.24 4.80
CA GLU A 159 2.82 48.56 4.62
C GLU A 159 3.33 48.13 3.23
N VAL A 160 2.73 47.09 2.63
CA VAL A 160 3.07 46.64 1.26
C VAL A 160 2.73 47.69 0.23
N ALA A 161 1.63 48.44 0.40
CA ALA A 161 1.24 49.52 -0.51
C ALA A 161 2.23 50.70 -0.52
N THR A 162 3.05 50.82 0.54
CA THR A 162 4.06 51.88 0.67
C THR A 162 5.46 51.46 0.21
N ASN A 163 5.62 50.20 -0.24
CA ASN A 163 6.89 49.63 -0.73
C ASN A 163 7.01 49.81 -2.26
N ASP A 164 8.15 50.32 -2.76
CA ASP A 164 8.38 50.54 -4.21
C ASP A 164 8.86 49.28 -4.96
N SER A 165 8.72 48.11 -4.35
CA SER A 165 9.09 46.83 -4.97
C SER A 165 8.24 46.50 -6.22
N PRO A 166 8.80 45.77 -7.22
CA PRO A 166 8.03 45.31 -8.38
C PRO A 166 6.75 44.53 -8.04
N SER A 167 6.77 43.70 -7.00
CA SER A 167 5.61 42.93 -6.53
C SER A 167 4.52 43.82 -5.93
N ALA A 168 4.88 44.83 -5.15
CA ALA A 168 3.93 45.80 -4.61
C ALA A 168 3.26 46.64 -5.70
N ARG A 169 4.01 47.03 -6.74
CA ARG A 169 3.46 47.76 -7.90
C ARG A 169 2.48 46.92 -8.71
N TRP A 170 2.73 45.61 -8.87
CA TRP A 170 1.80 44.69 -9.54
C TRP A 170 0.52 44.45 -8.72
N LEU A 171 0.64 44.19 -7.41
CA LEU A 171 -0.53 44.06 -6.53
C LEU A 171 -1.38 45.34 -6.52
N SER A 172 -0.75 46.52 -6.51
CA SER A 172 -1.46 47.81 -6.56
C SER A 172 -2.16 48.05 -7.91
N PHE A 173 -1.60 47.54 -9.00
CA PHE A 173 -2.23 47.57 -10.32
C PHE A 173 -3.49 46.69 -10.35
N CYS A 174 -3.42 45.47 -9.80
CA CYS A 174 -4.55 44.54 -9.75
C CYS A 174 -5.65 44.93 -8.74
N ASP A 175 -5.34 45.72 -7.70
CA ASP A 175 -6.33 46.24 -6.73
C ASP A 175 -7.10 47.49 -7.21
N ALA A 176 -6.71 48.07 -8.35
CA ALA A 176 -7.34 49.28 -8.87
C ALA A 176 -8.86 49.09 -9.11
N ASP A 177 -9.66 50.14 -8.85
CA ASP A 177 -11.11 50.11 -9.08
C ASP A 177 -11.50 49.72 -10.52
N GLU A 178 -10.59 49.93 -11.47
CA GLU A 178 -10.74 49.49 -12.85
C GLU A 178 -10.87 47.96 -12.99
N PHE A 179 -10.08 47.16 -12.27
CA PHE A 179 -10.19 45.69 -12.27
C PHE A 179 -11.55 45.22 -11.73
N ARG A 180 -12.01 45.83 -10.62
CA ARG A 180 -13.33 45.58 -10.02
C ARG A 180 -14.46 45.91 -10.99
N ASN A 181 -14.37 47.07 -11.65
CA ASN A 181 -15.37 47.54 -12.61
C ASN A 181 -15.41 46.67 -13.88
N ILE A 182 -14.26 46.22 -14.37
CA ILE A 182 -14.16 45.27 -15.49
C ILE A 182 -14.81 43.93 -15.11
N ALA A 183 -14.45 43.35 -13.96
CA ALA A 183 -15.02 42.09 -13.49
C ALA A 183 -16.55 42.14 -13.34
N ALA A 184 -17.09 43.23 -12.79
CA ALA A 184 -18.52 43.44 -12.64
C ALA A 184 -19.25 43.56 -14.00
N ARG A 185 -18.66 44.29 -14.95
CA ARG A 185 -19.25 44.44 -16.29
C ARG A 185 -19.17 43.16 -17.11
N LEU A 186 -18.10 42.38 -16.97
CA LEU A 186 -17.99 41.03 -17.55
C LEU A 186 -19.04 40.07 -16.96
N GLY A 187 -19.28 40.14 -15.64
CA GLY A 187 -20.35 39.37 -14.99
C GLY A 187 -21.74 39.74 -15.49
N ALA A 188 -22.02 41.03 -15.67
CA ALA A 188 -23.29 41.48 -16.24
C ALA A 188 -23.46 41.08 -17.72
N ALA A 189 -22.36 41.10 -18.50
CA ALA A 189 -22.38 40.61 -19.88
C ALA A 189 -22.60 39.09 -19.95
N LEU A 190 -22.02 38.33 -19.02
CA LEU A 190 -22.23 36.89 -18.88
C LEU A 190 -23.70 36.55 -18.59
N ASP A 191 -24.37 37.32 -17.73
CA ASP A 191 -25.81 37.17 -17.46
C ASP A 191 -26.65 37.40 -18.72
N VAL A 192 -26.31 38.43 -19.49
CA VAL A 192 -27.00 38.76 -20.74
C VAL A 192 -26.77 37.70 -21.81
N ALA A 193 -25.56 37.14 -21.91
CA ALA A 193 -25.24 36.08 -22.85
C ALA A 193 -25.96 34.76 -22.47
N ALA A 194 -25.90 34.35 -21.21
CA ALA A 194 -26.55 33.14 -20.73
C ALA A 194 -28.09 33.19 -20.80
N GLY A 195 -28.69 34.39 -20.74
CA GLY A 195 -30.14 34.60 -20.84
C GLY A 195 -30.74 34.57 -22.26
N ARG A 196 -29.93 34.46 -23.32
CA ARG A 196 -30.39 34.44 -24.73
C ARG A 196 -30.69 33.03 -25.27
N GLY A 197 -30.52 31.97 -24.48
CA GLY A 197 -30.82 30.57 -24.80
C GLY A 197 -31.11 29.77 -23.52
N ALA A 198 -31.62 28.53 -23.64
CA ALA A 198 -32.07 27.71 -22.50
C ALA A 198 -31.09 27.74 -21.31
N LEU A 199 -31.57 28.28 -20.17
CA LEU A 199 -30.79 28.72 -18.99
C LEU A 199 -29.82 27.66 -18.42
N GLU A 200 -30.14 26.37 -18.49
CA GLU A 200 -29.36 25.33 -17.80
C GLU A 200 -28.04 25.01 -18.50
N ARG A 201 -28.03 24.84 -19.83
CA ARG A 201 -26.84 24.41 -20.58
C ARG A 201 -25.75 25.49 -20.61
N GLN A 202 -26.13 26.76 -20.76
CA GLN A 202 -25.18 27.87 -20.79
C GLN A 202 -24.62 28.18 -19.39
N ALA A 203 -25.44 28.09 -18.34
CA ALA A 203 -24.99 28.26 -16.97
C ALA A 203 -24.02 27.13 -16.55
N GLU A 204 -24.30 25.89 -16.96
CA GLU A 204 -23.41 24.75 -16.73
C GLU A 204 -22.06 24.94 -17.43
N LEU A 205 -22.07 25.27 -18.72
CA LEU A 205 -20.86 25.53 -19.51
C LEU A 205 -20.03 26.70 -18.93
N GLY A 206 -20.70 27.79 -18.58
CA GLY A 206 -20.08 28.95 -17.92
C GLY A 206 -19.44 28.57 -16.58
N SER A 207 -20.15 27.83 -15.73
CA SER A 207 -19.66 27.43 -14.41
C SER A 207 -18.43 26.51 -14.48
N ARG A 208 -18.42 25.57 -15.44
CA ARG A 208 -17.29 24.66 -15.67
C ARG A 208 -16.06 25.43 -16.11
N THR A 209 -16.22 26.29 -17.11
CA THR A 209 -15.14 27.11 -17.66
C THR A 209 -14.57 28.09 -16.61
N TYR A 210 -15.45 28.64 -15.76
CA TYR A 210 -15.06 29.49 -14.63
C TYR A 210 -14.17 28.73 -13.63
N ILE A 211 -14.54 27.50 -13.26
CA ILE A 211 -13.75 26.64 -12.34
C ILE A 211 -12.44 26.21 -12.98
N ASP A 212 -12.46 25.82 -14.26
CA ASP A 212 -11.25 25.42 -14.99
C ASP A 212 -10.26 26.58 -15.04
N THR A 213 -10.74 27.81 -15.25
CA THR A 213 -9.89 29.03 -15.19
C THR A 213 -9.22 29.18 -13.81
N LEU A 214 -9.97 29.04 -12.70
CA LEU A 214 -9.40 29.12 -11.35
C LEU A 214 -8.39 27.99 -11.05
N ARG A 215 -8.59 26.80 -11.62
CA ARG A 215 -7.65 25.68 -11.50
C ARG A 215 -6.34 26.01 -12.23
N HIS A 216 -6.42 26.52 -13.45
CA HIS A 216 -5.23 26.90 -14.22
C HIS A 216 -4.45 28.03 -13.53
N GLU A 217 -5.11 29.03 -12.94
CA GLU A 217 -4.45 30.05 -12.10
C GLU A 217 -3.73 29.42 -10.89
N PHE A 218 -4.32 28.42 -10.24
CA PHE A 218 -3.68 27.72 -9.11
C PHE A 218 -2.45 26.89 -9.55
N ASP A 219 -2.58 26.10 -10.61
CA ASP A 219 -1.49 25.26 -11.13
C ASP A 219 -0.31 26.12 -11.63
N PHE A 220 -0.62 27.25 -12.27
CA PHE A 220 0.36 28.27 -12.67
C PHE A 220 1.16 28.83 -11.48
N LEU A 221 0.49 29.13 -10.35
CA LEU A 221 1.14 29.60 -9.14
C LEU A 221 2.02 28.51 -8.49
N MET A 222 1.57 27.26 -8.50
CA MET A 222 2.29 26.12 -7.94
C MET A 222 3.63 25.88 -8.65
N GLU A 223 3.63 25.90 -9.98
CA GLU A 223 4.83 25.62 -10.77
C GLU A 223 5.81 26.82 -10.78
N SER A 224 5.29 28.05 -10.77
CA SER A 224 6.10 29.27 -10.69
C SER A 224 6.90 29.42 -9.37
N LEU A 225 6.51 28.70 -8.31
CA LEU A 225 7.18 28.68 -7.01
C LEU A 225 8.24 27.56 -6.88
N GLY A 226 8.17 26.51 -7.71
CA GLY A 226 9.06 25.32 -7.64
C GLY A 226 8.66 24.31 -6.54
N ALA A 227 8.54 23.02 -6.90
CA ALA A 227 7.90 22.00 -6.07
C ALA A 227 8.59 21.61 -4.73
N MET A 228 9.80 22.12 -4.43
CA MET A 228 10.54 21.81 -3.19
C MET A 228 10.51 22.92 -2.12
N ASP A 229 10.06 24.13 -2.45
CA ASP A 229 10.08 25.27 -1.53
C ASP A 229 8.68 25.61 -1.00
N TRP A 230 8.07 24.65 -0.31
CA TRP A 230 6.87 24.90 0.51
C TRP A 230 7.30 25.28 1.94
N PRO A 231 7.28 26.57 2.35
CA PRO A 231 7.60 26.92 3.71
C PRO A 231 6.41 26.61 4.62
N TRP A 232 6.68 26.07 5.81
CA TRP A 232 5.69 25.96 6.87
C TRP A 232 5.06 27.33 7.15
N ILE A 233 3.73 27.36 7.25
CA ILE A 233 2.96 28.54 7.61
C ILE A 233 3.38 28.95 9.03
N SER A 234 3.90 30.18 9.20
CA SER A 234 3.98 30.77 10.53
C SER A 234 2.54 31.02 10.99
N ILE A 235 2.14 30.34 12.07
CA ILE A 235 0.83 30.48 12.73
C ILE A 235 0.48 31.97 12.95
N GLY A 236 1.47 32.83 13.17
CA GLY A 236 1.29 34.28 13.33
C GLY A 236 0.76 35.03 12.09
N PHE A 237 1.14 34.63 10.87
CA PHE A 237 0.63 35.26 9.64
C PHE A 237 -0.79 34.77 9.32
N ALA A 238 -1.04 33.47 9.44
CA ALA A 238 -2.38 32.91 9.28
C ALA A 238 -3.38 33.52 10.28
N LEU A 239 -2.94 33.76 11.52
CA LEU A 239 -3.74 34.46 12.53
C LEU A 239 -3.95 35.95 12.20
N ARG A 240 -2.94 36.70 11.73
CA ARG A 240 -3.10 38.12 11.35
C ARG A 240 -4.04 38.29 10.15
N LEU A 241 -3.84 37.49 9.10
CA LEU A 241 -4.68 37.50 7.89
C LEU A 241 -6.12 37.04 8.23
N ALA A 242 -6.29 35.98 9.03
CA ALA A 242 -7.61 35.52 9.45
C ALA A 242 -8.32 36.51 10.41
N THR A 243 -7.58 37.23 11.26
CA THR A 243 -8.14 38.22 12.20
C THR A 243 -8.54 39.51 11.48
N ALA A 244 -7.76 39.94 10.47
CA ALA A 244 -8.11 41.07 9.60
C ALA A 244 -9.36 40.75 8.76
N LEU A 245 -9.42 39.57 8.15
CA LEU A 245 -10.56 39.11 7.34
C LEU A 245 -11.82 38.84 8.18
N ALA A 246 -11.68 38.41 9.45
CA ALA A 246 -12.83 38.16 10.34
C ALA A 246 -13.50 39.43 10.89
N ARG A 247 -12.88 40.61 10.79
CA ARG A 247 -13.40 41.89 11.33
C ARG A 247 -14.39 42.60 10.41
N LYS A 248 -14.46 42.26 9.12
CA LYS A 248 -15.38 42.89 8.14
C LYS A 248 -16.43 41.86 7.70
N SER A 249 -17.71 42.20 7.85
CA SER A 249 -18.87 41.31 7.68
C SER A 249 -19.15 40.81 6.25
N GLU A 250 -18.25 41.02 5.30
CA GLU A 250 -18.33 40.47 3.93
C GLU A 250 -17.61 39.12 3.77
N PHE A 251 -16.89 38.67 4.80
CA PHE A 251 -16.20 37.37 4.81
C PHE A 251 -16.82 36.46 5.87
N PRO A 252 -17.79 35.59 5.53
CA PRO A 252 -18.25 34.55 6.43
C PRO A 252 -17.20 33.43 6.47
N LEU A 253 -16.04 33.72 7.07
CA LEU A 253 -15.13 32.73 7.65
C LEU A 253 -15.81 32.16 8.91
N CYS A 254 -16.93 31.48 8.70
CA CYS A 254 -17.72 30.90 9.77
C CYS A 254 -17.14 29.53 10.13
N LEU A 255 -16.79 29.37 11.42
CA LEU A 255 -16.84 28.13 12.21
C LEU A 255 -15.58 27.29 12.48
N ASP A 256 -14.36 27.84 12.53
CA ASP A 256 -13.25 27.04 13.16
C ASP A 256 -12.27 27.79 14.09
N LEU A 257 -12.17 29.12 14.00
CA LEU A 257 -11.24 29.87 14.86
C LEU A 257 -11.80 30.18 16.25
N ARG A 258 -13.12 30.32 16.41
CA ARG A 258 -13.74 30.47 17.76
C ARG A 258 -13.62 29.19 18.60
N ARG A 259 -13.54 28.02 17.98
CA ARG A 259 -13.27 26.74 18.68
C ARG A 259 -11.85 26.70 19.22
N HIS A 260 -10.87 27.24 18.50
CA HIS A 260 -9.48 27.29 18.97
C HIS A 260 -9.25 28.28 20.11
N ASN A 261 -10.01 29.39 20.18
CA ASN A 261 -9.90 30.32 21.31
C ASN A 261 -10.49 29.76 22.63
N ALA A 262 -11.39 28.78 22.54
CA ALA A 262 -11.88 28.04 23.71
C ALA A 262 -10.88 26.98 24.22
N ILE A 263 -9.90 26.59 23.39
CA ILE A 263 -8.90 25.55 23.72
C ILE A 263 -7.70 26.13 24.50
N PHE A 264 -7.40 27.43 24.36
CA PHE A 264 -6.20 28.07 24.94
C PHE A 264 -6.48 29.10 26.05
N GLY A 265 -7.65 29.07 26.69
CA GLY A 265 -7.86 29.70 28.00
C GLY A 265 -7.50 31.19 28.13
N GLY A 266 -7.64 32.00 27.06
CA GLY A 266 -7.36 33.44 27.12
C GLY A 266 -5.86 33.83 27.12
N GLU A 267 -4.94 32.89 26.92
CA GLU A 267 -3.49 33.18 26.94
C GLU A 267 -2.98 33.94 25.70
N ILE A 268 -3.76 33.98 24.61
CA ILE A 268 -3.37 34.66 23.37
C ILE A 268 -3.48 36.20 23.50
N GLU A 269 -4.45 36.72 24.26
CA GLU A 269 -4.56 38.17 24.49
C GLU A 269 -3.43 38.68 25.41
N ALA A 270 -3.01 37.88 26.40
CA ALA A 270 -1.90 38.22 27.29
C ALA A 270 -0.51 38.16 26.61
N ALA A 271 -0.35 37.34 25.56
CA ALA A 271 0.87 37.28 24.78
C ALA A 271 1.00 38.43 23.77
N LEU A 272 -0.13 38.99 23.31
CA LEU A 272 -0.17 40.13 22.40
C LEU A 272 0.10 41.46 23.12
N ASP A 273 -0.41 41.65 24.34
CA ASP A 273 -0.14 42.85 25.15
C ASP A 273 1.33 42.96 25.62
N ASN A 274 2.03 41.83 25.75
CA ASN A 274 3.44 41.80 26.17
C ASN A 274 4.44 42.13 25.04
N MET A 275 4.00 42.23 23.77
CA MET A 275 4.89 42.55 22.65
C MET A 275 4.97 44.04 22.28
N GLU A 276 4.22 44.95 22.94
CA GLU A 276 4.23 46.39 22.64
C GLU A 276 5.28 47.22 23.42
N GLY A 277 6.16 46.59 24.19
CA GLY A 277 7.22 47.29 24.93
C GLY A 277 8.49 47.56 24.10
N ARG A 278 8.57 48.70 23.40
CA ARG A 278 9.84 49.21 22.85
C ARG A 278 10.88 49.45 23.96
N PRO A 279 12.17 49.18 23.70
CA PRO A 279 13.11 50.29 23.80
C PRO A 279 14.10 50.39 22.63
N THR A 280 14.51 51.64 22.47
CA THR A 280 15.22 52.29 21.38
C THR A 280 16.73 52.39 21.61
N HIS A 281 17.46 52.57 20.48
CA HIS A 281 18.83 53.10 20.32
C HIS A 281 20.01 52.21 20.74
N SER A 282 21.15 52.16 20.05
CA SER A 282 21.57 52.54 18.68
C SER A 282 23.00 52.04 18.48
N SER A 283 23.23 51.39 17.34
CA SER A 283 24.47 51.34 16.53
C SER A 283 25.81 50.79 17.07
N SER A 284 26.30 49.84 16.28
CA SER A 284 27.69 49.46 15.97
C SER A 284 28.39 48.45 16.87
N LEU A 285 28.17 47.17 16.54
CA LEU A 285 29.09 46.08 16.83
C LEU A 285 29.29 45.29 15.54
N GLY A 286 30.48 45.44 14.94
CA GLY A 286 31.01 44.44 14.03
C GLY A 286 31.13 43.14 14.81
N SER A 287 30.33 42.14 14.46
CA SER A 287 30.33 40.84 15.12
C SER A 287 30.37 39.72 14.08
N SER A 288 31.43 38.91 14.22
CA SER A 288 31.55 37.52 13.80
C SER A 288 30.80 37.10 12.52
N LYS A 289 31.39 37.41 11.37
CA LYS A 289 31.35 36.46 10.25
C LYS A 289 32.12 35.23 10.72
N ASP A 290 31.42 34.17 11.11
CA ASP A 290 31.86 32.75 11.05
C ASP A 290 30.93 31.86 11.90
N MET A 291 29.64 31.83 11.55
CA MET A 291 28.71 30.83 12.11
C MET A 291 27.62 30.30 11.15
N PRO A 292 27.33 30.92 9.99
CA PRO A 292 26.45 30.28 8.99
C PRO A 292 27.13 29.13 8.24
N SER A 293 28.45 29.10 8.14
CA SER A 293 29.17 28.04 7.41
C SER A 293 29.29 26.74 8.22
N PHE A 294 29.25 26.80 9.55
CA PHE A 294 29.40 25.63 10.42
C PHE A 294 28.13 24.78 10.50
N LEU A 295 26.94 25.41 10.44
CA LEU A 295 25.65 24.72 10.48
C LEU A 295 25.17 24.22 9.10
N LEU A 296 25.65 24.81 8.00
CA LEU A 296 25.41 24.29 6.65
C LEU A 296 26.33 23.09 6.32
N LEU A 297 27.57 23.06 6.83
CA LEU A 297 28.50 21.94 6.63
C LEU A 297 28.18 20.73 7.51
N GLN A 298 27.60 20.91 8.71
CA GLN A 298 27.23 19.77 9.57
C GLN A 298 26.09 18.93 8.96
N SER A 299 25.20 19.58 8.22
CA SER A 299 24.10 18.91 7.52
C SER A 299 24.57 18.22 6.23
N LEU A 300 25.58 18.77 5.55
CA LEU A 300 26.22 18.15 4.39
C LEU A 300 27.19 17.01 4.78
N LEU A 301 27.91 17.13 5.89
CA LEU A 301 28.83 16.11 6.40
C LEU A 301 28.10 14.89 7.01
N LYS A 302 26.86 15.05 7.48
CA LYS A 302 25.99 13.94 7.89
C LYS A 302 25.65 12.99 6.74
N TYR A 303 25.78 13.43 5.50
CA TYR A 303 25.50 12.60 4.30
C TYR A 303 26.75 12.00 3.65
N LEU A 304 27.97 12.31 4.11
CA LEU A 304 29.22 11.88 3.47
C LEU A 304 30.11 10.94 4.31
N HIS A 305 29.65 10.44 5.46
CA HIS A 305 30.50 9.62 6.35
C HIS A 305 30.46 8.10 6.05
N VAL A 306 30.78 7.70 4.81
CA VAL A 306 31.37 6.37 4.50
C VAL A 306 32.37 6.52 3.34
N ALA A 307 33.52 7.16 3.60
CA ALA A 307 34.78 6.96 2.86
C ALA A 307 35.97 7.64 3.58
N GLY A 308 36.81 6.84 4.24
CA GLY A 308 38.27 7.04 4.44
C GLY A 308 38.84 8.30 5.13
N GLU A 309 39.36 8.14 6.35
CA GLU A 309 40.10 9.13 7.17
C GLU A 309 41.52 9.55 6.66
N ALA A 310 41.88 9.39 5.38
CA ALA A 310 43.29 9.59 4.97
C ALA A 310 43.67 11.01 4.48
N GLU A 311 42.75 11.93 4.20
CA GLU A 311 43.07 13.18 3.50
C GLU A 311 43.00 14.46 4.34
N VAL A 312 42.89 14.36 5.67
CA VAL A 312 42.83 15.55 6.55
C VAL A 312 44.20 16.25 6.67
N ARG A 313 45.32 15.58 6.33
CA ARG A 313 46.66 16.21 6.41
C ARG A 313 46.99 17.17 5.26
N SER A 314 46.33 17.08 4.11
CA SER A 314 46.60 17.96 2.95
C SER A 314 45.90 19.32 3.03
N TRP A 315 45.00 19.52 4.00
CA TRP A 315 44.24 20.77 4.16
C TRP A 315 45.06 21.93 4.76
N GLN A 316 46.12 21.64 5.53
CA GLN A 316 46.95 22.69 6.15
C GLN A 316 48.00 23.29 5.21
N GLU A 317 48.39 22.59 4.14
CA GLU A 317 49.41 23.08 3.20
C GLU A 317 48.83 24.06 2.15
N ILE A 318 47.54 23.98 1.84
CA ILE A 318 46.91 24.78 0.76
C ILE A 318 46.46 26.17 1.26
N THR A 319 46.13 26.33 2.54
CA THR A 319 45.65 27.61 3.09
C THR A 319 46.78 28.60 3.42
N GLY A 320 48.05 28.25 3.17
CA GLY A 320 49.21 29.05 3.57
C GLY A 320 49.71 30.08 2.55
N THR A 321 49.26 30.07 1.29
CA THR A 321 49.80 30.98 0.27
C THR A 321 48.72 31.86 -0.35
N SER A 322 48.86 33.15 -0.07
CA SER A 322 48.06 34.27 -0.56
C SER A 322 48.00 34.32 -2.10
N GLY A 323 46.88 33.87 -2.67
CA GLY A 323 46.56 34.04 -4.09
C GLY A 323 45.19 33.47 -4.47
N GLY A 324 44.22 34.37 -4.75
CA GLY A 324 43.09 34.16 -5.67
C GLY A 324 42.05 33.07 -5.36
N CYS A 325 40.78 33.50 -5.19
CA CYS A 325 39.57 32.67 -5.10
C CYS A 325 39.32 31.69 -6.26
N HIS A 326 40.20 31.61 -7.26
CA HIS A 326 40.16 30.57 -8.28
C HIS A 326 40.42 29.19 -7.69
N GLY A 327 41.29 29.04 -6.69
CA GLY A 327 41.54 27.75 -6.04
C GLY A 327 40.35 27.22 -5.24
N LEU A 328 39.51 28.09 -4.68
CA LEU A 328 38.28 27.70 -3.94
C LEU A 328 37.10 27.41 -4.86
N VAL A 329 36.96 28.14 -5.96
CA VAL A 329 35.95 27.86 -6.99
C VAL A 329 36.33 26.61 -7.79
N GLU A 330 37.62 26.37 -8.01
CA GLU A 330 38.09 25.16 -8.68
C GLU A 330 38.10 23.96 -7.72
N LEU A 331 38.28 24.15 -6.40
CA LEU A 331 38.08 23.10 -5.40
C LEU A 331 36.59 22.87 -5.09
N GLU A 332 35.72 23.87 -5.13
CA GLU A 332 34.26 23.72 -5.02
C GLU A 332 33.68 23.10 -6.29
N ALA A 333 34.19 23.47 -7.47
CA ALA A 333 33.88 22.81 -8.72
C ALA A 333 34.48 21.39 -8.73
N GLN A 334 35.70 21.16 -8.27
CA GLN A 334 36.26 19.80 -8.14
C GLN A 334 35.61 19.00 -7.01
N LEU A 335 35.01 19.62 -5.98
CA LEU A 335 34.27 18.93 -4.91
C LEU A 335 32.81 18.73 -5.29
N LYS A 336 32.20 19.60 -6.09
CA LYS A 336 30.88 19.38 -6.74
C LYS A 336 31.01 18.38 -7.86
N ASP A 337 32.07 18.44 -8.63
CA ASP A 337 32.35 17.51 -9.72
C ASP A 337 32.91 16.21 -9.17
N LYS A 338 33.70 16.18 -8.08
CA LYS A 338 34.00 14.95 -7.32
C LYS A 338 32.86 14.51 -6.42
N ALA A 339 31.87 15.31 -6.05
CA ALA A 339 30.67 14.86 -5.33
C ALA A 339 29.66 14.30 -6.33
N VAL A 340 29.49 14.91 -7.50
CA VAL A 340 28.74 14.37 -8.63
C VAL A 340 29.45 13.14 -9.19
N HIS A 341 30.78 13.16 -9.27
CA HIS A 341 31.59 12.01 -9.63
C HIS A 341 31.74 11.03 -8.46
N ALA A 342 31.57 11.38 -7.18
CA ALA A 342 31.51 10.45 -6.04
C ALA A 342 30.11 9.91 -5.79
N PHE A 343 29.06 10.58 -6.28
CA PHE A 343 27.67 10.11 -6.31
C PHE A 343 27.44 9.24 -7.55
N ASN A 344 28.12 9.57 -8.66
CA ASN A 344 28.22 8.71 -9.84
C ASN A 344 29.25 7.59 -9.66
N ILE A 345 30.37 7.80 -8.94
CA ILE A 345 31.27 6.75 -8.43
C ILE A 345 30.59 6.00 -7.29
N LEU A 346 29.67 6.55 -6.50
CA LEU A 346 28.86 5.74 -5.58
C LEU A 346 27.91 4.86 -6.38
N LYS A 347 27.27 5.39 -7.43
CA LYS A 347 26.46 4.61 -8.38
C LYS A 347 27.30 3.59 -9.17
N PHE A 348 28.57 3.90 -9.47
CA PHE A 348 29.50 3.08 -10.25
C PHE A 348 30.33 2.09 -9.38
N GLU A 349 30.54 2.39 -8.09
CA GLU A 349 31.14 1.54 -7.05
C GLU A 349 30.08 0.70 -6.35
N LEU A 350 28.82 1.14 -6.23
CA LEU A 350 27.68 0.24 -5.97
C LEU A 350 27.49 -0.74 -7.15
N ALA A 351 27.83 -0.33 -8.37
CA ALA A 351 27.87 -1.19 -9.55
C ALA A 351 29.15 -2.04 -9.69
N LYS A 352 30.24 -1.73 -8.95
CA LYS A 352 31.48 -2.54 -8.90
C LYS A 352 31.66 -3.35 -7.60
N SER A 353 30.98 -3.00 -6.52
CA SER A 353 31.09 -3.67 -5.22
C SER A 353 30.41 -5.03 -5.33
N ARG A 354 31.26 -6.05 -5.41
CA ARG A 354 30.89 -7.45 -5.67
C ARG A 354 30.15 -8.14 -4.52
N ASP A 355 29.66 -7.41 -3.52
CA ASP A 355 28.99 -8.04 -2.39
C ASP A 355 27.90 -7.16 -1.74
N ARG A 356 26.70 -7.75 -1.69
CA ARG A 356 25.50 -7.43 -0.87
C ARG A 356 24.52 -6.34 -1.35
N ASN A 357 23.53 -6.82 -2.12
CA ASN A 357 22.08 -6.58 -1.98
C ASN A 357 21.62 -5.45 -1.03
N MET A 358 21.10 -4.35 -1.58
CA MET A 358 19.78 -3.75 -1.27
C MET A 358 19.60 -2.41 -2.00
N MET A 359 18.72 -2.35 -3.01
CA MET A 359 18.13 -1.09 -3.45
C MET A 359 17.16 -0.60 -2.37
N ARG A 360 17.20 0.71 -2.08
CA ARG A 360 16.29 1.38 -1.14
C ARG A 360 14.93 1.63 -1.83
N ALA A 361 13.86 1.04 -1.29
CA ALA A 361 12.51 1.05 -1.87
C ALA A 361 11.82 2.44 -1.87
N ASP A 362 12.34 3.39 -1.11
CA ASP A 362 11.90 4.77 -1.00
C ASP A 362 12.25 5.65 -2.23
N LEU A 363 13.19 5.21 -3.08
CA LEU A 363 13.62 5.93 -4.29
C LEU A 363 12.73 5.69 -5.53
N LEU A 364 11.62 4.97 -5.39
CA LEU A 364 10.67 4.67 -6.48
C LEU A 364 9.25 5.17 -6.19
N ARG A 365 9.08 6.33 -5.56
CA ARG A 365 7.74 6.93 -5.38
C ARG A 365 7.34 7.72 -6.64
N PRO A 366 6.32 7.32 -7.41
CA PRO A 366 5.64 8.25 -8.30
C PRO A 366 4.78 9.21 -7.44
N CYS A 367 4.66 10.47 -7.87
CA CYS A 367 3.50 11.28 -7.51
C CYS A 367 2.26 10.62 -8.14
N PHE A 368 1.36 10.11 -7.31
CA PHE A 368 0.04 9.65 -7.74
C PHE A 368 -0.81 10.87 -8.11
N ALA A 369 -0.59 11.42 -9.31
CA ALA A 369 -1.60 12.26 -9.93
C ALA A 369 -2.77 11.36 -10.33
N SER A 370 -3.97 11.76 -9.91
CA SER A 370 -5.28 11.18 -10.20
C SER A 370 -5.35 10.29 -11.46
N VAL A 371 -5.27 8.97 -11.28
CA VAL A 371 -5.66 8.03 -12.33
C VAL A 371 -7.19 8.02 -12.41
N SER A 372 -7.75 8.70 -13.42
CA SER A 372 -9.19 8.64 -13.67
C SER A 372 -9.54 7.29 -14.31
N CYS A 373 -10.43 6.56 -13.64
CA CYS A 373 -10.85 5.22 -14.04
C CYS A 373 -11.86 5.24 -15.21
N ASP A 374 -12.44 6.41 -15.51
CA ASP A 374 -13.44 6.57 -16.57
C ASP A 374 -12.78 6.42 -17.96
N ALA A 375 -11.56 6.94 -18.14
CA ALA A 375 -10.78 6.78 -19.36
C ALA A 375 -10.46 5.31 -19.68
N LEU A 376 -10.30 4.47 -18.64
CA LEU A 376 -10.01 3.06 -18.80
C LEU A 376 -11.23 2.30 -19.35
N LEU A 377 -12.45 2.61 -18.90
CA LEU A 377 -13.66 1.94 -19.37
C LEU A 377 -14.12 2.43 -20.75
N GLU A 378 -13.93 3.71 -21.07
CA GLU A 378 -14.14 4.23 -22.43
C GLU A 378 -13.25 3.52 -23.46
N ARG A 379 -11.98 3.27 -23.10
CA ARG A 379 -11.01 2.54 -23.94
C ARG A 379 -11.35 1.05 -24.08
N PHE A 380 -11.89 0.41 -23.05
CA PHE A 380 -12.38 -0.97 -23.21
C PHE A 380 -13.62 -1.04 -24.10
N ALA A 381 -14.44 0.02 -24.12
CA ALA A 381 -15.62 0.10 -24.98
C ALA A 381 -15.28 0.38 -26.46
N SER A 382 -14.14 1.00 -26.77
CA SER A 382 -13.68 1.25 -28.15
C SER A 382 -13.23 -0.02 -28.88
N GLY A 383 -12.92 -1.10 -28.15
CA GLY A 383 -12.47 -2.37 -28.73
C GLY A 383 -10.96 -2.42 -29.03
N ASP A 384 -10.19 -1.50 -28.47
CA ASP A 384 -8.73 -1.45 -28.62
C ASP A 384 -8.04 -2.68 -27.99
N GLU A 385 -6.86 -3.05 -28.49
CA GLU A 385 -6.09 -4.16 -27.92
C GLU A 385 -5.60 -3.84 -26.49
N PRO A 386 -5.62 -4.81 -25.55
CA PRO A 386 -5.28 -4.58 -24.15
C PRO A 386 -3.91 -3.93 -23.92
N ALA A 387 -2.91 -4.27 -24.73
CA ALA A 387 -1.57 -3.68 -24.64
C ALA A 387 -1.56 -2.19 -25.02
N SER A 388 -2.31 -1.80 -26.05
CA SER A 388 -2.44 -0.41 -26.50
C SER A 388 -3.15 0.43 -25.43
N ILE A 389 -4.22 -0.10 -24.85
CA ILE A 389 -4.93 0.54 -23.72
C ILE A 389 -3.97 0.77 -22.56
N LEU A 390 -3.24 -0.27 -22.16
CA LEU A 390 -2.32 -0.22 -21.03
C LEU A 390 -1.17 0.77 -21.26
N ALA A 391 -0.57 0.78 -22.44
CA ALA A 391 0.49 1.71 -22.83
C ALA A 391 0.00 3.16 -22.87
N SER A 392 -1.18 3.40 -23.46
CA SER A 392 -1.73 4.75 -23.55
C SER A 392 -2.10 5.35 -22.19
N LEU A 393 -2.60 4.54 -21.26
CA LEU A 393 -3.00 5.03 -19.93
C LEU A 393 -1.82 5.23 -18.99
N SER A 394 -0.78 4.39 -19.10
CA SER A 394 0.40 4.44 -18.22
C SER A 394 1.54 5.31 -18.78
N GLY A 395 1.51 5.61 -20.08
CA GLY A 395 2.60 6.27 -20.81
C GLY A 395 3.83 5.39 -21.02
N CYS A 396 3.75 4.08 -20.77
CA CYS A 396 4.82 3.12 -21.06
C CYS A 396 4.87 2.78 -22.56
N ALA A 397 5.97 2.15 -23.01
CA ALA A 397 6.04 1.68 -24.39
C ALA A 397 5.09 0.49 -24.62
N GLN A 398 4.48 0.42 -25.80
CA GLN A 398 3.56 -0.68 -26.14
C GLN A 398 4.21 -2.06 -25.99
N GLU A 399 5.48 -2.22 -26.39
CA GLU A 399 6.24 -3.45 -26.20
C GLU A 399 6.38 -3.84 -24.71
N ASP A 400 6.56 -2.87 -23.80
CA ASP A 400 6.64 -3.13 -22.35
C ASP A 400 5.28 -3.56 -21.80
N ALA A 401 4.19 -2.98 -22.30
CA ALA A 401 2.83 -3.41 -21.96
C ALA A 401 2.55 -4.84 -22.46
N GLU A 402 2.99 -5.20 -23.66
CA GLU A 402 2.85 -6.56 -24.21
C GLU A 402 3.62 -7.59 -23.36
N ILE A 403 4.88 -7.31 -23.00
CA ILE A 403 5.68 -8.18 -22.14
C ILE A 403 5.06 -8.30 -20.74
N LEU A 404 4.52 -7.20 -20.19
CA LEU A 404 3.84 -7.22 -18.90
C LEU A 404 2.58 -8.07 -18.91
N LEU A 405 1.79 -8.02 -19.99
CA LEU A 405 0.61 -8.86 -20.16
C LEU A 405 0.97 -10.34 -20.33
N GLN A 406 2.03 -10.64 -21.08
CA GLN A 406 2.56 -12.01 -21.19
C GLN A 406 3.02 -12.54 -19.83
N PHE A 407 3.72 -11.71 -19.06
CA PHE A 407 4.13 -12.05 -17.70
C PHE A 407 2.92 -12.33 -16.79
N GLY A 408 1.92 -11.45 -16.79
CA GLY A 408 0.68 -11.64 -16.02
C GLY A 408 -0.11 -12.90 -16.43
N GLY A 409 -0.19 -13.19 -17.73
CA GLY A 409 -0.82 -14.40 -18.25
C GLY A 409 -0.10 -15.68 -17.81
N ARG A 410 1.24 -15.71 -17.88
CA ARG A 410 2.05 -16.83 -17.38
C ARG A 410 1.87 -17.05 -15.88
N LEU A 411 1.86 -15.98 -15.09
CA LEU A 411 1.55 -16.07 -13.65
C LEU A 411 0.14 -16.65 -13.43
N SER A 412 -0.84 -16.26 -14.24
CA SER A 412 -2.22 -16.74 -14.13
C SER A 412 -2.34 -18.24 -14.39
N GLU A 413 -1.64 -18.78 -15.39
CA GLU A 413 -1.55 -20.22 -15.66
C GLU A 413 -0.87 -20.97 -14.51
N LEU A 414 0.31 -20.50 -14.11
CA LEU A 414 1.14 -21.19 -13.13
C LEU A 414 0.46 -21.21 -11.75
N PHE A 415 -0.14 -20.12 -11.30
CA PHE A 415 -0.72 -20.08 -9.97
C PHE A 415 -2.15 -20.65 -9.89
N ALA A 416 -2.82 -20.93 -11.01
CA ALA A 416 -4.19 -21.43 -10.97
C ALA A 416 -4.37 -22.80 -10.24
N PRO A 417 -3.56 -23.84 -10.51
CA PRO A 417 -3.60 -25.10 -9.74
C PRO A 417 -3.31 -24.91 -8.25
N ILE A 418 -2.37 -24.00 -7.94
CA ILE A 418 -1.99 -23.64 -6.57
C ILE A 418 -3.20 -23.05 -5.83
N GLU A 419 -3.91 -22.15 -6.50
CA GLU A 419 -5.06 -21.49 -5.91
C GLU A 419 -6.24 -22.42 -5.75
N LEU A 420 -6.48 -23.36 -6.68
CA LEU A 420 -7.45 -24.44 -6.50
C LEU A 420 -7.11 -25.27 -5.25
N ALA A 421 -5.87 -25.72 -5.10
CA ALA A 421 -5.43 -26.49 -3.94
C ALA A 421 -5.62 -25.70 -2.63
N LYS A 422 -5.29 -24.40 -2.64
CA LYS A 422 -5.54 -23.50 -1.50
C LYS A 422 -7.04 -23.39 -1.19
N ARG A 423 -7.91 -23.26 -2.20
CA ARG A 423 -9.37 -23.15 -2.03
C ARG A 423 -9.94 -24.40 -1.40
N VAL A 424 -9.58 -25.58 -1.93
CA VAL A 424 -9.98 -26.88 -1.36
C VAL A 424 -9.51 -27.00 0.09
N GLY A 425 -8.25 -26.66 0.35
CA GLY A 425 -7.73 -26.67 1.72
C GLY A 425 -8.51 -25.75 2.65
N ARG A 426 -8.98 -24.58 2.19
CA ARG A 426 -9.68 -23.54 2.99
C ARG A 426 -11.08 -23.92 3.46
N GLN A 427 -11.73 -24.89 2.81
CA GLN A 427 -13.15 -25.17 3.02
C GLN A 427 -13.35 -25.99 4.28
N ASP A 428 -14.23 -25.55 5.17
CA ASP A 428 -14.81 -26.41 6.19
C ASP A 428 -15.91 -27.26 5.55
N TRP A 429 -15.98 -28.48 6.01
CA TRP A 429 -16.26 -29.65 5.20
C TRP A 429 -17.09 -30.60 6.09
N ASP A 430 -16.65 -30.78 7.34
CA ASP A 430 -17.35 -31.56 8.37
C ASP A 430 -18.36 -30.78 9.21
N SER A 431 -18.11 -29.50 9.54
CA SER A 431 -18.92 -28.79 10.55
C SER A 431 -19.81 -27.68 9.98
N ARG A 432 -19.38 -27.02 8.90
CA ARG A 432 -20.15 -26.00 8.16
C ARG A 432 -19.68 -26.02 6.70
N PRO A 433 -20.44 -26.53 5.72
CA PRO A 433 -20.02 -26.49 4.31
C PRO A 433 -19.99 -25.04 3.83
N CYS A 434 -18.84 -24.39 3.96
CA CYS A 434 -18.63 -22.99 3.58
C CYS A 434 -18.25 -22.84 2.10
N SER A 435 -18.22 -23.93 1.32
CA SER A 435 -18.04 -23.85 -0.11
C SER A 435 -19.37 -23.53 -0.79
N LEU A 436 -19.35 -22.56 -1.71
CA LEU A 436 -20.52 -22.24 -2.52
C LEU A 436 -21.00 -23.51 -3.25
N GLY A 437 -20.07 -24.25 -3.86
CA GLY A 437 -20.36 -25.48 -4.59
C GLY A 437 -21.15 -26.52 -3.78
N ALA A 438 -20.79 -26.77 -2.51
CA ALA A 438 -21.54 -27.69 -1.65
C ALA A 438 -22.97 -27.21 -1.39
N SER A 439 -23.16 -25.91 -1.22
CA SER A 439 -24.47 -25.30 -0.97
C SER A 439 -25.34 -25.24 -2.23
N LEU A 440 -24.73 -25.31 -3.42
CA LEU A 440 -25.45 -25.41 -4.69
C LEU A 440 -25.92 -26.83 -5.01
N LEU A 441 -25.42 -27.88 -4.34
CA LEU A 441 -25.77 -29.27 -4.63
C LEU A 441 -27.29 -29.54 -4.66
N PRO A 442 -28.10 -29.07 -3.68
CA PRO A 442 -29.55 -29.28 -3.71
C PRO A 442 -30.23 -28.58 -4.89
N LEU A 443 -29.76 -27.38 -5.25
CA LEU A 443 -30.31 -26.61 -6.38
C LEU A 443 -30.01 -27.30 -7.71
N VAL A 444 -28.80 -27.85 -7.87
CA VAL A 444 -28.40 -28.62 -9.05
C VAL A 444 -29.19 -29.92 -9.16
N ASP A 445 -29.33 -30.69 -8.07
CA ASP A 445 -30.13 -31.94 -8.06
C ASP A 445 -31.59 -31.67 -8.47
N GLN A 446 -32.23 -30.67 -7.86
CA GLN A 446 -33.61 -30.30 -8.16
C GLN A 446 -33.79 -29.86 -9.62
N ALA A 447 -32.89 -29.03 -10.13
CA ALA A 447 -32.92 -28.55 -11.51
C ALA A 447 -32.78 -29.68 -12.52
N VAL A 448 -31.80 -30.57 -12.31
CA VAL A 448 -31.53 -31.72 -13.18
C VAL A 448 -32.72 -32.66 -13.19
N ARG A 449 -33.24 -33.06 -12.02
CA ARG A 449 -34.39 -33.99 -11.93
C ARG A 449 -35.64 -33.42 -12.60
N SER A 450 -35.93 -32.14 -12.41
CA SER A 450 -37.06 -31.45 -13.05
C SER A 450 -36.99 -31.47 -14.59
N LEU A 451 -35.77 -31.41 -15.16
CA LEU A 451 -35.57 -31.53 -16.60
C LEU A 451 -35.61 -32.99 -17.09
N GLN A 452 -35.09 -33.93 -16.31
CA GLN A 452 -35.12 -35.36 -16.63
C GLN A 452 -36.55 -35.93 -16.58
N GLU A 453 -37.39 -35.48 -15.65
CA GLU A 453 -38.82 -35.83 -15.58
C GLU A 453 -39.58 -35.42 -16.85
N LYS A 454 -39.09 -34.39 -17.57
CA LYS A 454 -39.61 -33.94 -18.86
C LYS A 454 -39.05 -34.74 -20.05
N GLY A 455 -38.33 -35.85 -19.78
CA GLY A 455 -37.75 -36.74 -20.79
C GLY A 455 -36.51 -36.18 -21.50
N LYS A 456 -35.87 -35.13 -20.95
CA LYS A 456 -34.69 -34.51 -21.57
C LYS A 456 -33.39 -35.16 -21.10
N SER A 457 -32.47 -35.40 -22.04
CA SER A 457 -31.04 -35.58 -21.70
C SER A 457 -30.47 -34.22 -21.30
N VAL A 458 -29.95 -34.10 -20.08
CA VAL A 458 -29.53 -32.81 -19.52
C VAL A 458 -28.05 -32.57 -19.75
N ARG A 459 -27.71 -31.38 -20.27
CA ARG A 459 -26.33 -30.90 -20.41
C ARG A 459 -26.05 -29.78 -19.42
N VAL A 460 -24.94 -29.91 -18.69
CA VAL A 460 -24.55 -28.98 -17.63
C VAL A 460 -23.18 -28.40 -17.94
N SER A 461 -23.08 -27.07 -18.02
CA SER A 461 -21.79 -26.37 -18.07
C SER A 461 -21.52 -25.69 -16.72
N ILE A 462 -20.30 -25.84 -16.22
CA ILE A 462 -19.91 -25.40 -14.87
C ILE A 462 -18.75 -24.42 -14.97
N PHE A 463 -18.87 -23.30 -14.27
CA PHE A 463 -17.91 -22.20 -14.28
C PHE A 463 -17.29 -22.02 -12.89
N GLY A 464 -15.96 -22.16 -12.81
CA GLY A 464 -15.19 -22.04 -11.57
C GLY A 464 -15.40 -23.18 -10.58
N GLY A 465 -14.97 -22.94 -9.34
CA GLY A 465 -15.10 -23.88 -8.23
C GLY A 465 -14.12 -25.04 -8.24
N CYS A 466 -14.48 -26.12 -7.55
CA CYS A 466 -13.64 -27.31 -7.35
C CYS A 466 -14.23 -28.59 -7.94
N GLY A 467 -15.41 -28.49 -8.59
CA GLY A 467 -16.01 -29.59 -9.35
C GLY A 467 -17.00 -30.46 -8.56
N LEU A 468 -17.47 -30.01 -7.40
CA LEU A 468 -18.47 -30.75 -6.62
C LEU A 468 -19.81 -30.89 -7.37
N THR A 469 -20.31 -29.80 -7.96
CA THR A 469 -21.55 -29.84 -8.73
C THR A 469 -21.35 -30.62 -10.03
N ALA A 470 -20.12 -30.68 -10.56
CA ALA A 470 -19.75 -31.51 -11.70
C ALA A 470 -19.87 -32.99 -11.37
N ALA A 471 -19.34 -33.40 -10.22
CA ALA A 471 -19.44 -34.75 -9.72
C ALA A 471 -20.91 -35.17 -9.51
N LEU A 472 -21.73 -34.32 -8.90
CA LEU A 472 -23.16 -34.58 -8.72
C LEU A 472 -23.88 -34.72 -10.07
N ALA A 473 -23.73 -33.74 -10.97
CA ALA A 473 -24.39 -33.77 -12.28
C ALA A 473 -24.00 -35.00 -13.10
N SER A 474 -22.72 -35.39 -13.06
CA SER A 474 -22.23 -36.62 -13.71
C SER A 474 -22.88 -37.88 -13.13
N ARG A 475 -22.96 -37.98 -11.80
CA ARG A 475 -23.61 -39.11 -11.10
C ARG A 475 -25.12 -39.19 -11.36
N LEU A 476 -25.77 -38.07 -11.69
CA LEU A 476 -27.17 -38.03 -12.14
C LEU A 476 -27.35 -38.41 -13.63
N GLY A 477 -26.27 -38.75 -14.34
CA GLY A 477 -26.31 -39.16 -15.74
C GLY A 477 -26.33 -38.01 -16.75
N CYS A 478 -25.95 -36.79 -16.34
CA CYS A 478 -25.84 -35.65 -17.25
C CYS A 478 -24.55 -35.71 -18.08
N THR A 479 -24.55 -35.02 -19.23
CA THR A 479 -23.32 -34.66 -19.93
C THR A 479 -22.77 -33.38 -19.30
N VAL A 480 -21.55 -33.43 -18.76
CA VAL A 480 -20.98 -32.34 -17.97
C VAL A 480 -19.74 -31.77 -18.65
N VAL A 481 -19.69 -30.43 -18.76
CA VAL A 481 -18.53 -29.67 -19.21
C VAL A 481 -18.11 -28.69 -18.13
N VAL A 482 -16.89 -28.81 -17.62
CA VAL A 482 -16.27 -27.81 -16.75
C VAL A 482 -15.48 -26.83 -17.60
N VAL A 483 -15.83 -25.55 -17.49
CA VAL A 483 -15.25 -24.46 -18.29
C VAL A 483 -14.07 -23.85 -17.54
N GLU A 484 -12.85 -24.13 -18.01
CA GLU A 484 -11.59 -23.60 -17.50
C GLU A 484 -10.67 -23.26 -18.67
N GLN A 485 -10.34 -21.98 -18.78
CA GLN A 485 -9.54 -21.44 -19.88
C GLN A 485 -8.05 -21.75 -19.70
N ARG A 486 -7.60 -21.89 -18.46
CA ARG A 486 -6.19 -22.11 -18.15
C ARG A 486 -5.81 -23.57 -18.33
N MET A 487 -4.83 -23.80 -19.19
CA MET A 487 -4.43 -25.13 -19.60
C MET A 487 -3.92 -25.97 -18.43
N LEU A 488 -3.11 -25.38 -17.54
CA LEU A 488 -2.54 -26.11 -16.40
C LEU A 488 -3.62 -26.53 -15.39
N LEU A 489 -4.54 -25.62 -15.07
CA LEU A 489 -5.65 -25.93 -14.16
C LEU A 489 -6.62 -26.95 -14.76
N ARG A 490 -6.90 -26.87 -16.07
CA ARG A 490 -7.70 -27.85 -16.78
C ARG A 490 -7.13 -29.27 -16.66
N LYS A 491 -5.82 -29.44 -16.91
CA LYS A 491 -5.14 -30.74 -16.73
C LYS A 491 -5.25 -31.25 -15.29
N CYS A 492 -5.13 -30.36 -14.31
CA CYS A 492 -5.28 -30.73 -12.90
C CYS A 492 -6.70 -31.23 -12.58
N LEU A 493 -7.73 -30.54 -13.10
CA LEU A 493 -9.14 -30.95 -12.95
C LEU A 493 -9.43 -32.29 -13.63
N GLU A 494 -8.86 -32.55 -14.82
CA GLU A 494 -9.01 -33.84 -15.52
C GLU A 494 -8.46 -35.02 -14.69
N VAL A 495 -7.29 -34.84 -14.06
CA VAL A 495 -6.70 -35.86 -13.16
C VAL A 495 -7.59 -36.09 -11.95
N LEU A 496 -8.07 -34.99 -11.36
CA LEU A 496 -8.97 -35.01 -10.22
C LEU A 496 -10.27 -35.76 -10.53
N PHE A 497 -10.90 -35.51 -11.68
CA PHE A 497 -12.10 -36.23 -12.10
C PHE A 497 -11.83 -37.71 -12.39
N LYS A 498 -10.72 -38.03 -13.06
CA LYS A 498 -10.32 -39.42 -13.32
C LYS A 498 -10.09 -40.22 -12.04
N GLN A 499 -9.38 -39.65 -11.06
CA GLN A 499 -9.16 -40.27 -9.75
C GLN A 499 -10.47 -40.58 -9.02
N ASN A 500 -11.49 -39.75 -9.25
CA ASN A 500 -12.82 -39.90 -8.67
C ASN A 500 -13.78 -40.78 -9.49
N GLY A 501 -13.30 -41.43 -10.57
CA GLY A 501 -14.13 -42.26 -11.44
C GLY A 501 -15.14 -41.48 -12.30
N LEU A 502 -14.86 -40.20 -12.58
CA LEU A 502 -15.75 -39.27 -13.29
C LEU A 502 -15.22 -38.96 -14.70
N GLU A 503 -14.83 -40.01 -15.43
CA GLU A 503 -14.19 -39.93 -16.75
C GLU A 503 -15.10 -39.34 -17.84
N ASN A 504 -16.41 -39.27 -17.58
CA ASN A 504 -17.41 -38.66 -18.44
C ASN A 504 -17.49 -37.12 -18.29
N VAL A 505 -16.88 -36.55 -17.26
CA VAL A 505 -16.77 -35.09 -17.09
C VAL A 505 -15.67 -34.58 -18.02
N ARG A 506 -16.01 -33.67 -18.93
CA ARG A 506 -15.04 -33.04 -19.82
C ARG A 506 -14.64 -31.68 -19.29
N CYS A 507 -13.37 -31.31 -19.44
CA CYS A 507 -12.92 -29.95 -19.20
C CYS A 507 -12.63 -29.25 -20.54
N ALA A 508 -13.05 -28.00 -20.70
CA ALA A 508 -12.91 -27.25 -21.94
C ALA A 508 -12.68 -25.75 -21.67
N ASP A 509 -12.16 -25.03 -22.65
CA ASP A 509 -11.96 -23.57 -22.57
C ASP A 509 -13.26 -22.76 -22.77
N ASN A 510 -14.29 -23.40 -23.32
CA ASN A 510 -15.59 -22.81 -23.61
C ASN A 510 -16.72 -23.75 -23.18
N ALA A 511 -17.87 -23.15 -22.86
CA ALA A 511 -19.09 -23.89 -22.56
C ALA A 511 -19.65 -24.61 -23.79
N ASP A 512 -20.37 -25.71 -23.57
CA ASP A 512 -21.23 -26.29 -24.61
C ASP A 512 -22.40 -25.33 -24.87
N LEU A 513 -22.46 -24.79 -26.08
CA LEU A 513 -23.48 -23.84 -26.52
C LEU A 513 -24.90 -24.40 -26.54
N ALA A 514 -25.08 -25.67 -26.25
CA ALA A 514 -26.39 -26.28 -26.15
C ALA A 514 -26.67 -26.86 -24.76
N SER A 515 -25.94 -26.39 -23.74
CA SER A 515 -26.21 -26.69 -22.33
C SER A 515 -27.60 -26.24 -21.89
N ASP A 516 -28.25 -27.04 -21.06
CA ASP A 516 -29.55 -26.73 -20.46
C ASP A 516 -29.41 -25.99 -19.12
N VAL A 517 -28.29 -26.21 -18.42
CA VAL A 517 -28.02 -25.64 -17.09
C VAL A 517 -26.60 -25.06 -17.06
N PHE A 518 -26.48 -23.83 -16.59
CA PHE A 518 -25.22 -23.16 -16.26
C PHE A 518 -25.09 -23.06 -14.74
N VAL A 519 -24.04 -23.67 -14.19
CA VAL A 519 -23.73 -23.61 -12.77
C VAL A 519 -22.49 -22.73 -12.56
N TRP A 520 -22.60 -21.76 -11.66
CA TRP A 520 -21.47 -20.95 -11.23
C TRP A 520 -21.12 -21.28 -9.79
N GLU A 521 -20.04 -22.04 -9.63
CA GLU A 521 -19.47 -22.35 -8.31
C GLU A 521 -18.52 -21.24 -7.80
N GLY A 522 -18.27 -20.23 -8.63
CA GLY A 522 -17.10 -19.36 -8.54
C GLY A 522 -17.21 -18.16 -7.59
N LEU A 523 -17.40 -18.38 -6.29
CA LEU A 523 -17.02 -17.43 -5.24
C LEU A 523 -15.87 -18.02 -4.42
N ASP A 524 -14.65 -17.48 -4.56
CA ASP A 524 -13.54 -17.87 -3.70
C ASP A 524 -12.76 -16.64 -3.22
N GLU A 525 -12.77 -16.46 -1.90
CA GLU A 525 -12.29 -15.29 -1.17
C GLU A 525 -10.76 -15.10 -1.17
N ASP A 526 -10.33 -13.86 -1.39
CA ASP A 526 -9.58 -13.00 -0.46
C ASP A 526 -9.76 -11.54 -0.92
N GLY A 527 -10.75 -10.84 -0.36
CA GLY A 527 -10.81 -9.38 -0.46
C GLY A 527 -11.27 -8.77 -1.79
N ILE A 528 -11.87 -9.57 -2.68
CA ILE A 528 -12.47 -9.04 -3.90
C ILE A 528 -13.58 -9.97 -4.34
N LEU A 529 -14.82 -9.45 -4.38
CA LEU A 529 -15.86 -10.01 -5.23
C LEU A 529 -15.46 -9.71 -6.67
N GLU A 530 -14.39 -10.37 -7.12
CA GLU A 530 -13.88 -10.24 -8.48
C GLU A 530 -14.64 -11.20 -9.38
N PHE A 531 -15.48 -10.60 -10.21
CA PHE A 531 -16.46 -11.25 -11.07
C PHE A 531 -15.81 -11.88 -12.32
N GLY A 532 -14.63 -12.51 -12.18
CA GLY A 532 -13.88 -13.03 -13.33
C GLY A 532 -14.65 -14.09 -14.15
N HIS A 533 -15.23 -15.09 -13.48
CA HIS A 533 -16.11 -16.06 -14.13
C HIS A 533 -17.46 -15.45 -14.57
N TRP A 534 -17.91 -14.37 -13.92
CA TRP A 534 -19.14 -13.67 -14.27
C TRP A 534 -19.05 -13.02 -15.65
N ARG A 535 -17.93 -12.36 -15.95
CA ARG A 535 -17.70 -11.80 -17.28
C ARG A 535 -17.62 -12.90 -18.34
N GLY A 536 -16.91 -13.99 -18.04
CA GLY A 536 -16.89 -15.18 -18.89
C GLY A 536 -18.29 -15.72 -19.19
N LEU A 537 -19.14 -15.80 -18.16
CA LEU A 537 -20.53 -16.22 -18.26
C LEU A 537 -21.37 -15.28 -19.14
N GLN A 538 -21.28 -13.96 -18.92
CA GLN A 538 -21.95 -12.95 -19.75
C GLN A 538 -21.56 -13.09 -21.24
N LEU A 539 -20.27 -13.31 -21.52
CA LEU A 539 -19.77 -13.53 -22.88
C LEU A 539 -20.33 -14.81 -23.50
N GLN A 540 -20.45 -15.91 -22.74
CA GLN A 540 -21.07 -17.14 -23.24
C GLN A 540 -22.57 -16.97 -23.49
N LEU A 541 -23.30 -16.27 -22.61
CA LEU A 541 -24.71 -15.93 -22.83
C LEU A 541 -24.91 -15.06 -24.07
N ALA A 542 -24.04 -14.08 -24.31
CA ALA A 542 -24.06 -13.27 -25.53
C ALA A 542 -23.84 -14.13 -26.80
N LYS A 543 -22.91 -15.10 -26.75
CA LYS A 543 -22.68 -16.06 -27.84
C LYS A 543 -23.91 -16.95 -28.09
N LEU A 544 -24.56 -17.45 -27.04
CA LEU A 544 -25.78 -18.24 -27.12
C LEU A 544 -26.91 -17.46 -27.81
N LYS A 545 -27.15 -16.22 -27.34
CA LYS A 545 -28.14 -15.31 -27.92
C LYS A 545 -27.86 -15.04 -29.40
N LYS A 546 -26.61 -14.77 -29.76
CA LYS A 546 -26.20 -14.53 -31.15
C LYS A 546 -26.43 -15.75 -32.07
N ARG A 547 -26.37 -16.96 -31.52
CA ARG A 547 -26.60 -18.22 -32.26
C ARG A 547 -28.06 -18.71 -32.20
N GLY A 548 -28.96 -17.98 -31.53
CA GLY A 548 -30.36 -18.37 -31.39
C GLY A 548 -30.60 -19.59 -30.49
N CYS A 549 -29.65 -19.92 -29.62
CA CYS A 549 -29.80 -20.98 -28.63
C CYS A 549 -30.68 -20.52 -27.45
N PRO A 550 -31.49 -21.41 -26.85
CA PRO A 550 -32.26 -21.07 -25.66
C PRO A 550 -31.34 -20.72 -24.48
N GLU A 551 -31.78 -19.82 -23.62
CA GLU A 551 -31.05 -19.44 -22.41
C GLU A 551 -31.06 -20.59 -21.39
N PRO A 552 -29.90 -21.01 -20.85
CA PRO A 552 -29.83 -22.08 -19.86
C PRO A 552 -30.39 -21.64 -18.51
N LEU A 553 -30.80 -22.62 -17.69
CA LEU A 553 -31.14 -22.36 -16.29
C LEU A 553 -29.86 -21.99 -15.51
N MET A 554 -29.90 -20.88 -14.79
CA MET A 554 -28.76 -20.35 -14.03
C MET A 554 -28.79 -20.83 -12.57
N ILE A 555 -27.66 -21.31 -12.07
CA ILE A 555 -27.52 -21.77 -10.67
C ILE A 555 -26.26 -21.16 -10.04
N PRO A 556 -26.38 -20.31 -8.99
CA PRO A 556 -27.63 -19.72 -8.51
C PRO A 556 -28.20 -18.73 -9.54
N GLU A 557 -29.49 -18.43 -9.46
CA GLU A 557 -30.13 -17.44 -10.34
C GLU A 557 -29.62 -16.01 -10.03
N ALA A 558 -29.42 -15.72 -8.75
CA ALA A 558 -28.91 -14.45 -8.26
C ALA A 558 -28.12 -14.65 -6.96
N ILE A 559 -27.36 -13.62 -6.61
CA ILE A 559 -26.69 -13.49 -5.31
C ILE A 559 -27.13 -12.19 -4.64
N ARG A 560 -27.24 -12.21 -3.31
CA ARG A 560 -27.62 -11.05 -2.48
C ARG A 560 -26.42 -10.52 -1.74
N VAL A 561 -26.13 -9.23 -1.87
CA VAL A 561 -25.06 -8.54 -1.14
C VAL A 561 -25.64 -7.84 0.09
N ASN A 562 -25.08 -8.13 1.25
CA ASN A 562 -25.43 -7.51 2.53
C ASN A 562 -24.22 -6.75 3.10
N ALA A 563 -24.45 -5.70 3.87
CA ALA A 563 -23.40 -4.93 4.51
C ALA A 563 -23.81 -4.36 5.88
N ALA A 564 -22.81 -4.07 6.72
CA ALA A 564 -22.96 -3.41 8.02
C ALA A 564 -21.70 -2.61 8.36
N LEU A 565 -21.84 -1.57 9.19
CA LEU A 565 -20.69 -0.87 9.76
C LEU A 565 -19.91 -1.81 10.68
N VAL A 566 -18.60 -1.67 10.72
CA VAL A 566 -17.74 -2.52 11.55
C VAL A 566 -16.66 -1.72 12.27
N ASP A 567 -16.29 -2.23 13.43
CA ASP A 567 -15.12 -1.84 14.21
C ASP A 567 -14.21 -3.05 14.39
N ASP A 568 -13.00 -2.94 13.88
CA ASP A 568 -11.94 -3.91 14.06
C ASP A 568 -10.67 -3.25 14.60
N SER A 569 -10.80 -2.12 15.33
CA SER A 569 -9.68 -1.36 15.93
C SER A 569 -8.95 -2.10 17.08
N LEU A 570 -7.70 -1.71 17.31
CA LEU A 570 -6.90 -2.14 18.46
C LEU A 570 -7.16 -1.21 19.65
N SER A 571 -8.08 -1.58 20.55
CA SER A 571 -8.55 -0.72 21.66
C SER A 571 -7.42 -0.29 22.64
N ARG A 572 -6.82 -1.23 23.38
CA ARG A 572 -5.62 -1.06 24.22
C ARG A 572 -4.91 -2.40 24.42
N ILE A 573 -3.58 -2.42 24.34
CA ILE A 573 -2.76 -3.61 24.58
C ILE A 573 -1.83 -3.33 25.76
N ARG A 574 -1.96 -4.13 26.83
CA ARG A 574 -1.18 -3.98 28.08
C ARG A 574 -1.21 -2.56 28.66
N GLY A 575 -2.33 -1.86 28.52
CA GLY A 575 -2.50 -0.48 29.00
C GLY A 575 -2.09 0.60 27.99
N CYS A 576 -1.29 0.24 26.98
CA CYS A 576 -0.86 1.13 25.90
C CYS A 576 -1.99 1.37 24.90
N ARG A 577 -2.24 2.64 24.56
CA ARG A 577 -3.11 3.02 23.45
C ARG A 577 -2.33 2.90 22.15
N LEU A 578 -2.78 2.01 21.26
CA LEU A 578 -2.20 1.83 19.92
C LEU A 578 -3.13 2.37 18.81
N GLY A 579 -4.11 3.20 19.16
CA GLY A 579 -5.16 3.64 18.23
C GLY A 579 -4.69 4.44 17.01
N ARG A 580 -3.44 4.94 16.99
CA ARG A 580 -2.83 5.53 15.78
C ARG A 580 -2.24 4.50 14.82
N PHE A 581 -1.94 3.29 15.31
CA PHE A 581 -1.63 2.14 14.47
C PHE A 581 -2.80 1.83 13.51
N ASP A 582 -4.05 2.08 13.95
CA ASP A 582 -5.25 1.93 13.13
C ASP A 582 -5.41 3.01 12.06
N CYS A 583 -4.89 4.23 12.29
CA CYS A 583 -4.85 5.29 11.28
C CYS A 583 -3.89 4.99 10.12
N MET A 584 -2.98 4.03 10.32
CA MET A 584 -1.95 3.60 9.37
C MET A 584 -2.30 2.28 8.66
N ARG A 585 -3.57 1.86 8.69
CA ARG A 585 -4.14 0.75 7.89
C ARG A 585 -4.17 1.09 6.39
N GLY A 586 -3.07 1.57 5.81
CA GLY A 586 -3.08 2.10 4.46
C GLY A 586 -3.89 3.38 4.38
N TYR A 587 -3.20 4.48 4.11
CA TYR A 587 -3.88 5.57 3.43
C TYR A 587 -4.37 5.03 2.09
N ASP A 588 -5.71 4.98 1.96
CA ASP A 588 -6.49 4.85 0.72
C ASP A 588 -6.58 3.45 0.06
N LEU A 589 -7.41 2.56 0.61
CA LEU A 589 -7.62 1.23 0.04
C LEU A 589 -9.11 0.86 0.05
N CYS A 590 -9.79 1.07 -1.07
CA CYS A 590 -11.07 0.41 -1.39
C CYS A 590 -10.90 -1.12 -1.63
N TYR A 591 -10.09 -1.77 -0.79
CA TYR A 591 -9.79 -3.19 -0.84
C TYR A 591 -10.31 -3.87 0.42
N SER A 592 -11.11 -4.87 0.17
CA SER A 592 -11.72 -5.66 1.21
C SER A 592 -10.71 -6.69 1.72
N HIS A 593 -10.87 -7.13 2.96
CA HIS A 593 -10.10 -8.19 3.58
C HIS A 593 -11.05 -9.26 3.99
N ARG A 594 -10.63 -10.53 3.96
CA ARG A 594 -11.47 -11.61 4.48
C ARG A 594 -11.89 -11.30 5.91
N TRP A 595 -13.13 -11.62 6.24
CA TRP A 595 -13.62 -11.62 7.61
C TRP A 595 -12.67 -12.45 8.49
N PRO A 596 -11.95 -11.84 9.45
CA PRO A 596 -10.89 -12.51 10.16
C PRO A 596 -11.44 -13.50 11.19
N GLU A 597 -10.91 -14.72 11.19
CA GLU A 597 -11.31 -15.81 12.08
C GLU A 597 -10.09 -16.42 12.80
N GLY A 598 -10.30 -16.85 14.06
CA GLY A 598 -9.30 -17.52 14.90
C GLY A 598 -8.62 -16.61 15.94
N ALA A 599 -7.93 -17.22 16.90
CA ALA A 599 -7.25 -16.51 18.00
C ALA A 599 -6.24 -15.42 17.54
N CYS A 600 -5.96 -14.43 18.38
CA CYS A 600 -5.10 -13.29 18.03
C CYS A 600 -5.56 -12.46 16.81
N HIS A 601 -6.58 -12.84 16.03
CA HIS A 601 -7.22 -11.90 15.11
C HIS A 601 -8.08 -10.92 15.90
N ILE A 602 -8.14 -9.69 15.44
CA ILE A 602 -9.12 -8.74 15.95
C ILE A 602 -10.47 -9.21 15.43
N ARG A 603 -11.37 -9.59 16.34
CA ARG A 603 -12.73 -9.98 15.97
C ARG A 603 -13.49 -8.69 15.62
N PRO A 604 -13.92 -8.49 14.36
CA PRO A 604 -14.65 -7.30 14.00
C PRO A 604 -16.01 -7.30 14.69
N CYS A 605 -16.39 -6.15 15.22
CA CYS A 605 -17.67 -5.93 15.88
C CYS A 605 -18.58 -5.14 14.94
N LEU A 606 -19.77 -5.66 14.64
CA LEU A 606 -20.76 -4.91 13.88
C LEU A 606 -21.23 -3.71 14.70
N ARG A 607 -21.24 -2.52 14.08
CA ARG A 607 -21.64 -1.24 14.68
C ARG A 607 -22.97 -0.71 14.15
N SER A 608 -23.61 -1.45 13.26
CA SER A 608 -24.96 -1.21 12.76
C SER A 608 -25.71 -2.52 12.55
N PRO A 609 -27.05 -2.50 12.47
CA PRO A 609 -27.81 -3.59 11.90
C PRO A 609 -27.34 -3.93 10.47
N VAL A 610 -27.59 -5.18 10.06
CA VAL A 610 -27.34 -5.64 8.70
C VAL A 610 -28.32 -4.96 7.74
N GLN A 611 -27.81 -4.46 6.61
CA GLN A 611 -28.62 -3.89 5.54
C GLN A 611 -28.38 -4.66 4.23
N HIS A 612 -29.46 -4.93 3.51
CA HIS A 612 -29.42 -5.38 2.12
C HIS A 612 -28.91 -4.28 1.21
N VAL A 613 -28.01 -4.61 0.29
CA VAL A 613 -27.38 -3.66 -0.63
C VAL A 613 -27.92 -3.82 -2.05
N PHE A 614 -27.69 -4.97 -2.68
CA PHE A 614 -28.16 -5.29 -4.04
C PHE A 614 -28.44 -6.79 -4.17
N ASP A 615 -29.36 -7.15 -5.08
CA ASP A 615 -29.44 -8.50 -5.65
C ASP A 615 -28.82 -8.46 -7.06
N LEU A 616 -27.85 -9.34 -7.33
CA LEU A 616 -27.14 -9.44 -8.60
C LEU A 616 -27.56 -10.73 -9.31
N SER A 617 -28.26 -10.59 -10.43
CA SER A 617 -28.69 -11.73 -11.27
C SER A 617 -27.55 -12.21 -12.15
N LEU A 618 -27.29 -13.52 -12.14
CA LEU A 618 -26.17 -14.11 -12.85
C LEU A 618 -26.20 -13.81 -14.36
N GLY A 619 -25.12 -13.25 -14.90
CA GLY A 619 -25.01 -12.97 -16.33
C GLY A 619 -25.84 -11.79 -16.85
N ARG A 620 -26.41 -10.98 -15.95
CA ARG A 620 -27.13 -9.72 -16.28
C ARG A 620 -26.25 -8.49 -15.97
N GLU A 621 -26.74 -7.31 -16.35
CA GLU A 621 -26.08 -6.02 -16.05
C GLU A 621 -26.13 -5.70 -14.54
N THR A 622 -25.05 -5.12 -14.02
CA THR A 622 -24.95 -4.73 -12.60
C THR A 622 -25.61 -3.38 -12.32
N PRO A 623 -26.19 -3.16 -11.12
CA PRO A 623 -26.94 -1.94 -10.77
C PRO A 623 -26.10 -0.65 -10.60
N GLY A 624 -24.77 -0.71 -10.73
CA GLY A 624 -23.88 0.45 -10.66
C GLY A 624 -23.55 0.92 -9.25
N HIS A 625 -24.52 1.47 -8.50
CA HIS A 625 -24.31 1.98 -7.14
C HIS A 625 -25.60 2.13 -6.31
N ALA A 626 -25.47 2.21 -4.98
CA ALA A 626 -26.54 2.46 -4.01
C ALA A 626 -26.02 3.28 -2.83
N LEU A 627 -26.90 4.15 -2.31
CA LEU A 627 -26.66 4.89 -1.08
C LEU A 627 -27.18 4.08 0.12
N LEU A 628 -26.27 3.70 1.02
CA LEU A 628 -26.58 3.08 2.30
C LEU A 628 -26.65 4.14 3.39
N ARG A 629 -27.66 4.04 4.26
CA ARG A 629 -27.85 4.90 5.42
C ARG A 629 -27.90 4.02 6.66
N LEU A 630 -26.74 3.81 7.27
CA LEU A 630 -26.55 2.88 8.37
C LEU A 630 -26.57 3.62 9.70
N ARG A 631 -27.39 3.15 10.64
CA ARG A 631 -27.45 3.72 11.98
C ARG A 631 -26.31 3.14 12.84
N ALA A 632 -25.42 4.00 13.30
CA ALA A 632 -24.33 3.61 14.19
C ALA A 632 -24.75 3.75 15.66
N GLU A 633 -24.22 2.90 16.53
CA GLU A 633 -24.33 3.09 17.99
C GLU A 633 -23.63 4.41 18.39
N PRO A 634 -24.25 5.27 19.22
CA PRO A 634 -23.64 6.53 19.64
C PRO A 634 -22.28 6.33 20.32
N GLY A 635 -21.25 7.05 19.85
CA GLY A 635 -19.89 7.00 20.41
C GLY A 635 -19.10 5.74 20.06
N ALA A 636 -19.65 4.80 19.29
CA ALA A 636 -18.91 3.64 18.84
C ALA A 636 -17.93 4.01 17.70
N PRO A 637 -16.65 3.59 17.77
CA PRO A 637 -15.72 3.78 16.66
C PRO A 637 -16.19 2.96 15.45
N VAL A 638 -16.00 3.51 14.25
CA VAL A 638 -16.28 2.82 12.98
C VAL A 638 -15.00 2.87 12.15
N THR A 639 -14.45 1.70 11.84
CA THR A 639 -13.19 1.55 11.10
C THR A 639 -13.41 1.13 9.65
N GLY A 640 -14.61 0.65 9.30
CA GLY A 640 -14.92 0.21 7.95
C GLY A 640 -16.32 -0.32 7.75
N VAL A 641 -16.47 -1.14 6.71
CA VAL A 641 -17.71 -1.84 6.34
C VAL A 641 -17.45 -3.33 6.24
N ALA A 642 -18.26 -4.12 6.93
CA ALA A 642 -18.37 -5.55 6.68
C ALA A 642 -19.38 -5.81 5.56
N PHE A 643 -19.09 -6.71 4.62
CA PHE A 643 -20.04 -7.14 3.61
C PHE A 643 -19.85 -8.62 3.22
N TRP A 644 -20.92 -9.25 2.78
CA TRP A 644 -20.96 -10.68 2.44
C TRP A 644 -22.10 -10.97 1.47
N VAL A 645 -22.13 -12.21 0.97
CA VAL A 645 -23.08 -12.70 -0.01
C VAL A 645 -23.93 -13.85 0.54
N GLU A 646 -25.20 -13.85 0.15
CA GLU A 646 -26.16 -14.95 0.36
C GLU A 646 -26.79 -15.35 -0.99
N ILE A 647 -27.38 -16.54 -1.07
CA ILE A 647 -28.18 -16.96 -2.23
C ILE A 647 -29.66 -16.72 -1.87
N PRO A 648 -30.40 -15.86 -2.58
CA PRO A 648 -31.78 -15.53 -2.25
C PRO A 648 -32.71 -16.76 -2.10
N SER A 649 -32.55 -17.78 -2.94
CA SER A 649 -33.35 -19.01 -2.88
C SER A 649 -33.04 -19.92 -1.69
N LEU A 650 -31.91 -19.70 -1.01
CA LEU A 650 -31.50 -20.41 0.21
C LEU A 650 -31.56 -19.50 1.45
N ALA A 651 -31.76 -18.19 1.27
CA ALA A 651 -31.75 -17.22 2.34
C ALA A 651 -33.07 -17.24 3.13
N VAL A 652 -32.97 -16.96 4.43
CA VAL A 652 -34.13 -16.70 5.29
C VAL A 652 -34.62 -15.26 5.10
N ALA A 653 -35.82 -14.93 5.62
CA ALA A 653 -36.45 -13.62 5.41
C ALA A 653 -35.63 -12.43 5.97
N GLU A 654 -34.84 -12.64 7.02
CA GLU A 654 -33.98 -11.60 7.61
C GLU A 654 -32.50 -11.81 7.24
N PRO A 655 -31.76 -10.76 6.84
CA PRO A 655 -30.33 -10.87 6.53
C PRO A 655 -29.51 -11.37 7.72
N ARG A 656 -28.67 -12.39 7.50
CA ARG A 656 -27.86 -12.99 8.57
C ARG A 656 -26.52 -12.26 8.75
N PRO A 657 -25.93 -12.26 9.96
CA PRO A 657 -24.60 -11.72 10.18
C PRO A 657 -23.51 -12.53 9.43
N PRO A 658 -22.30 -11.97 9.21
CA PRO A 658 -21.25 -12.62 8.43
C PRO A 658 -20.71 -13.91 9.07
N ASP A 659 -20.91 -14.17 10.36
CA ASP A 659 -20.49 -15.42 11.00
C ASP A 659 -21.56 -16.53 11.00
N ALA A 660 -22.69 -16.30 10.33
CA ALA A 660 -23.77 -17.26 10.16
C ALA A 660 -23.51 -18.28 9.03
N GLU A 661 -24.18 -19.44 9.11
CA GLU A 661 -24.15 -20.45 8.04
C GLU A 661 -24.73 -19.90 6.73
N GLN A 662 -24.26 -20.42 5.59
CA GLN A 662 -24.67 -20.03 4.24
C GLN A 662 -24.46 -18.52 3.93
N THR A 663 -23.41 -17.95 4.50
CA THR A 663 -22.86 -16.66 4.10
C THR A 663 -21.49 -16.89 3.45
N TRP A 664 -21.24 -16.25 2.31
CA TRP A 664 -20.01 -16.40 1.51
C TRP A 664 -19.41 -15.02 1.18
N ALA A 665 -18.19 -14.99 0.66
CA ALA A 665 -17.50 -13.76 0.28
C ALA A 665 -17.44 -12.71 1.42
N ARG A 666 -17.25 -13.18 2.65
CA ARG A 666 -17.29 -12.44 3.89
C ARG A 666 -16.05 -11.57 4.01
N CYS A 667 -16.27 -10.26 4.01
CA CYS A 667 -15.20 -9.29 3.91
C CYS A 667 -15.38 -8.12 4.89
N VAL A 668 -14.27 -7.48 5.24
CA VAL A 668 -14.15 -6.20 5.93
C VAL A 668 -13.37 -5.27 5.00
N GLN A 669 -13.99 -4.18 4.55
CA GLN A 669 -13.31 -3.10 3.85
C GLN A 669 -13.02 -1.97 4.84
N PRO A 670 -11.74 -1.66 5.11
CA PRO A 670 -11.39 -0.45 5.85
C PRO A 670 -11.93 0.79 5.12
N LEU A 671 -12.32 1.80 5.89
CA LEU A 671 -12.64 3.13 5.37
C LEU A 671 -11.68 4.15 5.97
N PRO A 672 -11.39 5.27 5.27
CA PRO A 672 -10.61 6.36 5.85
C PRO A 672 -11.17 6.75 7.21
N PRO A 673 -10.32 6.93 8.23
CA PRO A 673 -10.77 7.16 9.59
C PRO A 673 -11.56 8.47 9.66
N ARG A 674 -12.88 8.34 9.81
CA ARG A 674 -13.70 9.39 10.41
C ARG A 674 -13.85 9.02 11.87
N ARG A 675 -13.19 9.78 12.75
CA ARG A 675 -13.59 9.78 14.15
C ARG A 675 -15.01 10.30 14.16
N ALA A 676 -15.93 9.37 14.28
CA ALA A 676 -17.33 9.67 14.47
C ALA A 676 -17.45 10.25 15.89
N GLU A 677 -17.08 11.52 16.08
CA GLU A 677 -17.80 12.36 17.03
C GLU A 677 -19.17 12.58 16.39
N VAL A 678 -19.98 11.53 16.47
CA VAL A 678 -21.29 11.41 15.85
C VAL A 678 -22.17 12.53 16.40
N SER A 679 -22.30 13.63 15.65
CA SER A 679 -23.31 14.65 15.91
C SER A 679 -24.71 14.21 15.44
N GLY A 680 -24.86 13.03 14.81
CA GLY A 680 -26.16 12.42 14.46
C GLY A 680 -26.10 10.92 14.10
N PRO A 681 -27.13 10.11 14.42
CA PRO A 681 -27.05 8.63 14.51
C PRO A 681 -26.92 7.86 13.18
N THR A 682 -26.93 8.52 12.03
CA THR A 682 -26.97 7.87 10.71
C THR A 682 -25.76 8.26 9.88
N LEU A 683 -24.99 7.27 9.45
CA LEU A 683 -23.87 7.42 8.54
C LEU A 683 -24.27 7.04 7.12
N SER A 684 -23.81 7.82 6.14
CA SER A 684 -24.10 7.60 4.72
C SER A 684 -22.89 7.03 4.00
N LEU A 685 -23.09 5.98 3.20
CA LEU A 685 -22.06 5.28 2.45
C LEU A 685 -22.53 5.01 1.03
N TRP A 686 -21.65 5.16 0.05
CA TRP A 686 -21.87 4.62 -1.29
C TRP A 686 -21.40 3.18 -1.33
N ALA A 687 -22.29 2.26 -1.68
CA ALA A 687 -21.96 0.93 -2.18
C ALA A 687 -21.91 0.98 -3.70
N LYS A 688 -20.82 0.52 -4.31
CA LYS A 688 -20.57 0.60 -5.75
C LYS A 688 -20.28 -0.79 -6.29
N CYS A 689 -20.76 -1.08 -7.51
CA CYS A 689 -20.66 -2.37 -8.16
C CYS A 689 -20.48 -2.20 -9.68
N CYS A 690 -19.56 -2.96 -10.26
CA CYS A 690 -19.46 -3.16 -11.71
C CYS A 690 -19.34 -4.65 -12.04
N ASP A 691 -19.25 -5.01 -13.32
CA ASP A 691 -19.02 -6.39 -13.80
C ASP A 691 -17.70 -7.00 -13.29
N LEU A 692 -16.87 -6.23 -12.57
CA LEU A 692 -15.57 -6.67 -12.06
C LEU A 692 -15.46 -6.65 -10.54
N LYS A 693 -16.14 -5.75 -9.80
CA LYS A 693 -15.86 -5.55 -8.37
C LYS A 693 -17.02 -4.86 -7.61
N ILE A 694 -17.05 -5.07 -6.28
CA ILE A 694 -17.83 -4.30 -5.29
C ILE A 694 -16.90 -3.56 -4.33
N TRP A 695 -17.22 -2.30 -3.98
CA TRP A 695 -16.50 -1.52 -2.96
C TRP A 695 -17.38 -0.44 -2.31
N PHE A 696 -16.92 0.10 -1.18
CA PHE A 696 -17.63 1.08 -0.37
C PHE A 696 -16.82 2.38 -0.20
N SER A 697 -17.50 3.52 -0.07
CA SER A 697 -16.87 4.81 0.26
C SER A 697 -17.81 5.68 1.09
N TRP A 698 -17.27 6.64 1.85
CA TRP A 698 -18.08 7.66 2.51
C TRP A 698 -18.93 8.42 1.49
N ALA A 699 -20.21 8.65 1.80
CA ALA A 699 -21.06 9.54 1.03
C ALA A 699 -20.99 10.93 1.65
N ASP A 700 -20.15 11.79 1.07
CA ASP A 700 -20.08 13.21 1.41
C ASP A 700 -21.10 14.01 0.60
N GLU A 701 -21.62 15.10 1.16
CA GLU A 701 -22.65 15.97 0.54
C GLU A 701 -22.23 16.49 -0.86
N ASP A 702 -20.92 16.46 -1.20
CA ASP A 702 -20.34 17.02 -2.44
C ASP A 702 -20.06 16.00 -3.57
N CYS A 703 -20.36 14.70 -3.39
CA CYS A 703 -19.95 13.64 -4.34
C CYS A 703 -21.02 13.16 -5.32
N LEU A 704 -22.03 13.97 -5.66
CA LEU A 704 -23.12 13.56 -6.56
C LEU A 704 -22.74 13.43 -8.04
N LEU A 705 -21.56 13.90 -8.49
CA LEU A 705 -21.24 14.03 -9.93
C LEU A 705 -19.93 13.38 -10.41
N ALA A 706 -19.29 12.52 -9.64
CA ALA A 706 -18.22 11.67 -10.17
C ALA A 706 -18.15 10.38 -9.34
N SER A 707 -18.85 9.34 -9.78
CA SER A 707 -18.65 8.00 -9.26
C SER A 707 -17.54 7.36 -10.10
N PRO A 708 -16.28 7.31 -9.64
CA PRO A 708 -15.29 6.51 -10.34
C PRO A 708 -15.81 5.07 -10.37
N LEU A 709 -15.76 4.42 -11.53
CA LEU A 709 -16.21 3.03 -11.73
C LEU A 709 -15.24 1.99 -11.13
N LEU A 710 -14.17 2.45 -10.47
CA LEU A 710 -13.14 1.64 -9.81
C LEU A 710 -12.65 2.30 -8.49
N PRO A 711 -12.06 1.50 -7.58
CA PRO A 711 -11.47 1.94 -6.31
C PRO A 711 -10.28 2.92 -6.45
N SER A 712 -10.10 3.85 -5.50
CA SER A 712 -8.86 4.64 -5.35
C SER A 712 -7.68 3.76 -4.90
N VAL A 713 -6.45 4.18 -5.24
CA VAL A 713 -5.19 3.52 -4.84
C VAL A 713 -4.37 4.45 -3.96
N GLY A 714 -4.05 4.01 -2.75
CA GLY A 714 -2.98 4.58 -1.93
C GLY A 714 -2.06 3.52 -1.36
N ILE A 715 -0.91 3.99 -0.90
CA ILE A 715 0.24 3.15 -0.52
C ILE A 715 0.48 3.27 0.97
N SER A 716 0.30 2.13 1.67
CA SER A 716 1.20 1.60 2.71
C SER A 716 0.38 0.70 3.64
N LYS A 717 0.30 -0.61 3.34
CA LYS A 717 -0.36 -1.56 4.23
C LYS A 717 0.70 -2.28 5.08
N LEU A 718 0.62 -2.12 6.40
CA LEU A 718 1.35 -3.01 7.30
C LEU A 718 0.87 -4.45 7.11
N PRO A 719 1.78 -5.45 7.01
CA PRO A 719 1.38 -6.83 6.87
C PRO A 719 0.39 -7.28 7.95
N PRO A 720 -0.64 -8.08 7.62
CA PRO A 720 -1.69 -8.47 8.58
C PRO A 720 -1.18 -9.13 9.87
N TRP A 721 -0.01 -9.76 9.84
CA TRP A 721 0.58 -10.41 10.99
C TRP A 721 0.99 -9.44 12.10
N HIS A 722 1.26 -8.15 11.82
CA HIS A 722 1.55 -7.14 12.85
C HIS A 722 0.37 -6.98 13.81
N TYR A 723 -0.86 -6.95 13.28
CA TYR A 723 -2.08 -6.86 14.10
C TYR A 723 -2.29 -8.12 14.94
N LYS A 724 -1.99 -9.29 14.37
CA LYS A 724 -2.08 -10.56 15.12
C LYS A 724 -1.07 -10.63 16.25
N MET A 725 0.17 -10.20 15.99
CA MET A 725 1.24 -10.11 16.98
C MET A 725 0.86 -9.16 18.12
N LEU A 726 0.37 -7.96 17.78
CA LEU A 726 -0.10 -6.98 18.77
C LEU A 726 -1.27 -7.53 19.61
N ASN A 727 -2.17 -8.30 19.02
CA ASN A 727 -3.30 -8.91 19.71
C ASN A 727 -3.00 -10.30 20.35
N ASP A 728 -1.74 -10.75 20.33
CA ASP A 728 -1.29 -11.95 21.04
C ASP A 728 -1.10 -11.64 22.53
N HIS A 729 -2.19 -11.74 23.29
CA HIS A 729 -2.21 -11.35 24.69
C HIS A 729 -1.25 -12.16 25.58
N GLU A 730 -1.08 -13.46 25.30
CA GLU A 730 -0.21 -14.30 26.12
C GLU A 730 1.25 -14.01 25.84
N ARG A 731 1.68 -13.89 24.57
CA ARG A 731 3.01 -13.35 24.21
C ARG A 731 3.29 -12.06 24.97
N ASN A 732 2.37 -11.10 24.86
CA ASN A 732 2.53 -9.77 25.42
C ASN A 732 2.61 -9.79 26.95
N ARG A 733 1.86 -10.67 27.62
CA ARG A 733 1.94 -10.88 29.08
C ARG A 733 3.32 -11.41 29.49
N ARG A 734 3.86 -12.39 28.77
CA ARG A 734 5.16 -13.01 29.07
C ARG A 734 6.31 -12.02 28.88
N TYR A 735 6.32 -11.29 27.75
CA TYR A 735 7.28 -10.20 27.54
C TYR A 735 7.20 -9.12 28.60
N HIS A 736 5.98 -8.66 28.94
CA HIS A 736 5.79 -7.67 30.00
C HIS A 736 6.40 -8.13 31.32
N SER A 737 6.17 -9.39 31.69
CA SER A 737 6.66 -9.94 32.97
C SER A 737 8.18 -10.07 32.98
N ALA A 738 8.79 -10.52 31.87
CA ALA A 738 10.24 -10.65 31.74
C ALA A 738 10.95 -9.29 31.74
N ILE A 739 10.42 -8.31 30.99
CA ILE A 739 10.97 -6.95 30.93
C ILE A 739 10.87 -6.27 32.29
N ALA A 740 9.73 -6.38 33.00
CA ALA A 740 9.56 -5.82 34.33
C ALA A 740 10.57 -6.39 35.34
N ARG A 741 10.83 -7.70 35.32
CA ARG A 741 11.86 -8.32 36.17
C ARG A 741 13.27 -7.91 35.76
N GLY A 742 13.56 -7.82 34.46
CA GLY A 742 14.83 -7.32 33.94
C GLY A 742 15.11 -5.89 34.40
N ALA A 743 14.12 -5.01 34.29
CA ALA A 743 14.17 -3.61 34.75
C ALA A 743 14.41 -3.51 36.27
N ALA A 744 13.70 -4.31 37.06
CA ALA A 744 13.87 -4.34 38.52
C ALA A 744 15.28 -4.81 38.92
N LYS A 745 15.79 -5.87 38.27
CA LYS A 745 17.16 -6.37 38.49
C LYS A 745 18.21 -5.34 38.08
N ALA A 746 18.03 -4.67 36.94
CA ALA A 746 18.91 -3.59 36.50
C ALA A 746 18.92 -2.42 37.48
N SER A 747 17.74 -2.02 37.97
CA SER A 747 17.59 -0.97 38.99
C SER A 747 18.35 -1.33 40.28
N ALA A 748 18.17 -2.56 40.77
CA ALA A 748 18.88 -3.04 41.96
C ALA A 748 20.40 -3.07 41.76
N ARG A 749 20.89 -3.48 40.57
CA ARG A 749 22.32 -3.47 40.23
C ARG A 749 22.89 -2.04 40.21
N ARG A 750 22.19 -1.08 39.61
CA ARG A 750 22.62 0.32 39.58
C ARG A 750 22.68 0.93 40.98
N GLN A 751 21.66 0.67 41.81
CA GLN A 751 21.63 1.10 43.21
C GLN A 751 22.80 0.49 44.02
N ALA A 752 23.03 -0.82 43.88
CA ALA A 752 24.14 -1.50 44.54
C ALA A 752 25.52 -0.98 44.10
N SER A 753 25.62 -0.47 42.86
CA SER A 753 26.84 0.10 42.28
C SER A 753 26.97 1.61 42.52
N GLY A 754 26.07 2.22 43.30
CA GLY A 754 26.09 3.65 43.63
C GLY A 754 25.64 4.60 42.51
N PHE A 755 25.07 4.09 41.41
CA PHE A 755 24.59 4.92 40.30
C PHE A 755 23.15 5.39 40.54
N SER A 756 22.97 6.72 40.63
CA SER A 756 21.66 7.38 40.70
C SER A 756 21.12 7.64 39.29
N GLY A 757 20.62 6.61 38.62
CA GLY A 757 20.04 6.73 37.28
C GLY A 757 19.08 5.60 36.96
N ARG A 758 18.12 5.87 36.07
CA ARG A 758 17.18 4.85 35.56
C ARG A 758 17.93 3.80 34.76
N PRO A 759 17.47 2.53 34.70
CA PRO A 759 18.05 1.54 33.80
C PRO A 759 17.90 1.96 32.34
N ASN A 760 18.93 1.69 31.53
CA ASN A 760 18.91 1.89 30.08
C ASN A 760 18.52 0.58 29.38
N VAL A 761 17.57 0.66 28.45
CA VAL A 761 17.07 -0.49 27.67
C VAL A 761 17.30 -0.25 26.18
N LEU A 762 17.85 -1.24 25.48
CA LEU A 762 17.95 -1.27 24.03
C LEU A 762 16.88 -2.20 23.46
N ASP A 763 15.97 -1.68 22.64
CA ASP A 763 14.97 -2.46 21.91
C ASP A 763 15.42 -2.67 20.45
N CYS A 764 15.90 -3.88 20.16
CA CYS A 764 16.45 -4.27 18.86
C CYS A 764 15.35 -4.77 17.93
N GLY A 765 15.00 -3.97 16.93
CA GLY A 765 13.87 -4.26 16.03
C GLY A 765 12.55 -3.95 16.71
N CYS A 766 12.35 -2.69 17.11
CA CYS A 766 11.25 -2.32 18.00
C CYS A 766 9.87 -2.46 17.35
N GLY A 767 9.78 -2.58 16.02
CA GLY A 767 8.51 -2.77 15.31
C GLY A 767 7.56 -1.63 15.63
N ALA A 768 6.35 -1.93 16.13
CA ALA A 768 5.38 -0.91 16.56
C ALA A 768 5.72 -0.19 17.90
N GLY A 769 6.85 -0.53 18.53
CA GLY A 769 7.30 0.07 19.79
C GLY A 769 6.68 -0.52 21.07
N LEU A 770 5.97 -1.66 21.01
CA LEU A 770 5.27 -2.22 22.18
C LEU A 770 6.24 -2.59 23.33
N LEU A 771 7.37 -3.23 23.03
CA LEU A 771 8.35 -3.61 24.05
C LEU A 771 9.03 -2.38 24.66
N SER A 772 9.36 -1.39 23.83
CA SER A 772 9.82 -0.07 24.27
C SER A 772 8.85 0.60 25.25
N LEU A 773 7.55 0.60 24.96
CA LEU A 773 6.54 1.17 25.87
C LEU A 773 6.45 0.40 27.20
N ILE A 774 6.51 -0.94 27.16
CA ILE A 774 6.54 -1.77 28.36
C ILE A 774 7.77 -1.44 29.22
N ALA A 775 8.95 -1.28 28.62
CA ALA A 775 10.17 -0.91 29.32
C ALA A 775 10.07 0.47 29.97
N ALA A 776 9.56 1.46 29.24
CA ALA A 776 9.34 2.82 29.74
C ALA A 776 8.35 2.87 30.92
N GLN A 777 7.25 2.10 30.86
CA GLN A 777 6.29 1.95 31.97
C GLN A 777 6.91 1.34 33.23
N ASN A 778 7.97 0.55 33.08
CA ASN A 778 8.76 0.01 34.18
C ASN A 778 9.94 0.92 34.58
N GLY A 779 9.88 2.21 34.20
CA GLY A 779 10.79 3.26 34.66
C GLY A 779 12.16 3.28 33.98
N CYS A 780 12.32 2.61 32.85
CA CYS A 780 13.58 2.57 32.10
C CYS A 780 13.67 3.68 31.04
N ASP A 781 14.88 4.17 30.78
CA ASP A 781 15.19 4.96 29.59
C ASP A 781 15.40 4.01 28.40
N VAL A 782 14.80 4.33 27.25
CA VAL A 782 14.69 3.39 26.13
C VAL A 782 15.30 3.97 24.86
N SER A 783 16.23 3.22 24.28
CA SER A 783 16.73 3.39 22.91
C SER A 783 16.10 2.31 22.03
N ALA A 784 15.11 2.70 21.23
CA ALA A 784 14.43 1.85 20.27
C ALA A 784 15.12 1.93 18.90
N VAL A 785 15.30 0.79 18.23
CA VAL A 785 15.93 0.75 16.90
C VAL A 785 15.03 0.00 15.92
N GLU A 786 14.71 0.64 14.80
CA GLU A 786 13.90 0.07 13.73
C GLU A 786 14.60 0.26 12.37
N LEU A 787 14.67 -0.79 11.55
CA LEU A 787 15.36 -0.73 10.27
C LEU A 787 14.51 -0.01 9.21
N SER A 788 13.19 -0.19 9.24
CA SER A 788 12.24 0.34 8.27
C SER A 788 11.83 1.78 8.60
N PRO A 789 12.08 2.77 7.72
CA PRO A 789 11.60 4.13 7.93
C PRO A 789 10.06 4.22 8.06
N LEU A 790 9.33 3.39 7.30
CA LEU A 790 7.87 3.37 7.36
C LEU A 790 7.34 2.93 8.73
N ILE A 791 7.96 1.89 9.32
CA ILE A 791 7.59 1.41 10.65
C ILE A 791 8.08 2.39 11.73
N SER A 792 9.21 3.07 11.48
CA SER A 792 9.72 4.12 12.37
C SER A 792 8.73 5.27 12.52
N ASP A 793 8.12 5.74 11.43
CA ASP A 793 7.08 6.78 11.48
C ASP A 793 5.88 6.35 12.34
N VAL A 794 5.46 5.08 12.22
CA VAL A 794 4.38 4.49 13.05
C VAL A 794 4.78 4.45 14.53
N THR A 795 6.04 4.12 14.80
CA THR A 795 6.58 4.05 16.16
C THR A 795 6.62 5.42 16.82
N LEU A 796 7.06 6.46 16.09
CA LEU A 796 7.09 7.85 16.60
C LEU A 796 5.70 8.33 16.99
N GLU A 797 4.69 8.05 16.16
CA GLU A 797 3.30 8.37 16.47
C GLU A 797 2.80 7.64 17.72
N THR A 798 3.20 6.38 17.89
CA THR A 798 2.85 5.57 19.06
C THR A 798 3.51 6.10 20.34
N PHE A 799 4.76 6.57 20.25
CA PHE A 799 5.48 7.15 21.39
C PHE A 799 4.90 8.50 21.84
N ARG A 800 4.48 9.37 20.91
CA ARG A 800 3.96 10.72 21.20
C ARG A 800 2.81 10.74 22.21
N ASP A 801 1.89 9.78 22.15
CA ASP A 801 0.72 9.75 23.04
C ASP A 801 1.09 9.28 24.46
N VAL A 802 2.13 8.44 24.62
CA VAL A 802 2.59 7.94 25.93
C VAL A 802 3.52 8.93 26.64
N SER A 803 4.37 9.65 25.90
CA SER A 803 5.24 10.69 26.47
C SER A 803 4.49 11.87 27.09
N ARG A 804 3.18 12.03 26.76
CA ARG A 804 2.29 13.02 27.38
C ARG A 804 1.63 12.53 28.67
N GLU A 805 1.55 11.21 28.87
CA GLU A 805 0.93 10.58 30.05
C GLU A 805 1.99 10.18 31.12
N SER A 806 3.29 10.14 30.76
CA SER A 806 4.39 9.77 31.65
C SER A 806 5.56 10.75 31.52
N GLU A 807 5.73 11.66 32.50
CA GLU A 807 6.84 12.64 32.56
C GLU A 807 8.20 12.03 32.96
N SER A 808 8.29 10.71 33.04
CA SER A 808 9.36 10.04 33.80
C SER A 808 10.46 9.41 32.93
N ALA A 809 10.14 8.66 31.87
CA ALA A 809 11.12 7.89 31.09
C ALA A 809 11.42 8.53 29.73
N SER A 810 12.68 8.52 29.29
CA SER A 810 13.04 8.92 27.92
C SER A 810 12.79 7.78 26.93
N LEU A 811 12.19 8.10 25.78
CA LEU A 811 12.03 7.18 24.64
C LEU A 811 12.64 7.82 23.40
N THR A 812 13.68 7.19 22.85
CA THR A 812 14.37 7.66 21.64
C THR A 812 14.29 6.57 20.57
N LEU A 813 13.97 6.95 19.33
CA LEU A 813 13.92 6.05 18.18
C LEU A 813 15.09 6.32 17.22
N HIS A 814 15.76 5.27 16.80
CA HIS A 814 16.81 5.29 15.79
C HIS A 814 16.35 4.47 14.57
N THR A 815 16.25 5.11 13.40
CA THR A 815 16.00 4.42 12.13
C THR A 815 17.31 3.92 11.53
N ALA A 816 17.73 2.70 11.88
CA ALA A 816 19.04 2.15 11.53
C ALA A 816 19.08 0.61 11.62
N ASP A 817 20.14 0.01 11.07
CA ASP A 817 20.52 -1.36 11.39
C ASP A 817 21.23 -1.34 12.76
N VAL A 818 20.78 -2.16 13.73
CA VAL A 818 21.41 -2.28 15.05
C VAL A 818 22.92 -2.56 14.92
N ARG A 819 23.31 -3.35 13.91
CA ARG A 819 24.70 -3.76 13.67
C ARG A 819 25.60 -2.62 13.17
N SER A 820 25.02 -1.51 12.72
CA SER A 820 25.77 -0.30 12.35
C SER A 820 25.93 0.69 13.51
N LEU A 821 25.31 0.42 14.67
CA LEU A 821 25.33 1.33 15.81
C LEU A 821 26.48 1.01 16.77
N THR A 822 27.02 2.05 17.36
CA THR A 822 28.07 2.01 18.38
C THR A 822 27.57 2.73 19.66
N PRO A 823 28.22 2.57 20.83
CA PRO A 823 27.82 3.27 22.06
C PRO A 823 27.69 4.79 21.91
N GLU A 824 28.50 5.40 21.03
CA GLU A 824 28.52 6.84 20.78
C GLU A 824 27.21 7.32 20.14
N ALA A 825 26.59 6.49 19.30
CA ALA A 825 25.32 6.81 18.62
C ALA A 825 24.16 7.06 19.61
N PHE A 826 24.30 6.60 20.86
CA PHE A 826 23.31 6.73 21.93
C PHE A 826 23.71 7.77 23.00
N GLY A 827 24.84 8.46 22.84
CA GLY A 827 25.31 9.43 23.85
C GLY A 827 25.69 8.80 25.19
N LEU A 828 26.02 7.50 25.22
CA LEU A 828 26.33 6.74 26.45
C LEU A 828 27.78 6.92 26.94
N GLN A 829 28.53 7.89 26.41
CA GLN A 829 29.86 8.25 26.89
C GLN A 829 29.79 9.49 27.80
N GLY A 830 29.66 9.25 29.09
CA GLY A 830 29.77 10.29 30.13
C GLY A 830 30.60 9.79 31.32
N PRO A 831 31.28 10.68 32.06
CA PRO A 831 32.16 10.32 33.19
C PRO A 831 31.44 9.75 34.43
N ALA A 832 30.14 9.43 34.35
CA ALA A 832 29.29 9.08 35.49
C ALA A 832 28.28 7.93 35.22
N GLY A 833 28.60 6.95 34.37
CA GLY A 833 27.74 5.77 34.13
C GLY A 833 28.47 4.59 33.48
N PRO A 834 28.02 3.33 33.64
CA PRO A 834 28.55 2.21 32.86
C PRO A 834 28.18 2.42 31.39
N ALA A 835 29.17 2.34 30.50
CA ALA A 835 28.96 2.45 29.06
C ALA A 835 28.07 1.29 28.57
N GLY A 836 26.86 1.59 28.07
CA GLY A 836 25.95 0.61 27.47
C GLY A 836 24.56 0.51 28.12
N HIS A 837 23.77 -0.45 27.65
CA HIS A 837 22.40 -0.71 28.10
C HIS A 837 22.35 -1.86 29.12
N ASP A 838 21.58 -1.71 30.21
CA ASP A 838 21.46 -2.72 31.27
C ASP A 838 20.58 -3.92 30.89
N LEU A 839 19.71 -3.71 29.89
CA LEU A 839 18.81 -4.71 29.37
C LEU A 839 18.69 -4.56 27.84
N ILE A 840 18.93 -5.66 27.13
CA ILE A 840 18.71 -5.76 25.69
C ILE A 840 17.42 -6.56 25.49
N VAL A 841 16.49 -6.01 24.74
CA VAL A 841 15.25 -6.69 24.38
C VAL A 841 15.14 -6.78 22.86
N SER A 842 14.53 -7.85 22.37
CA SER A 842 14.22 -8.00 20.95
C SER A 842 12.99 -8.86 20.74
N GLU A 843 12.28 -8.58 19.66
CA GLU A 843 11.36 -9.54 19.07
C GLU A 843 11.49 -9.61 17.55
N LEU A 844 12.67 -10.02 17.11
CA LEU A 844 12.95 -10.30 15.70
C LEU A 844 12.64 -11.76 15.30
N MET A 845 11.96 -12.55 16.15
CA MET A 845 11.62 -13.93 15.81
C MET A 845 10.44 -14.01 14.83
N ASP A 846 10.65 -14.72 13.73
CA ASP A 846 9.60 -15.12 12.80
C ASP A 846 9.15 -16.58 13.04
N ALA A 847 8.46 -17.18 12.06
CA ALA A 847 8.11 -18.59 12.12
C ALA A 847 9.34 -19.51 12.33
N SER A 848 10.49 -19.20 11.72
CA SER A 848 11.70 -20.02 11.87
C SER A 848 12.33 -19.95 13.26
N GLY A 849 12.08 -18.85 13.99
CA GLY A 849 12.65 -18.53 15.30
C GLY A 849 13.92 -17.68 15.22
N VAL A 850 14.57 -17.65 14.07
CA VAL A 850 15.82 -16.91 13.80
C VAL A 850 15.65 -15.92 12.64
N GLY A 851 14.41 -15.49 12.40
CA GLY A 851 14.06 -14.48 11.41
C GLY A 851 14.78 -13.14 11.61
N GLU A 852 14.72 -12.30 10.58
CA GLU A 852 15.18 -10.90 10.64
C GLU A 852 16.62 -10.70 11.16
N SER A 853 17.46 -11.73 11.00
CA SER A 853 18.84 -11.76 11.50
C SER A 853 18.99 -11.65 13.02
N LEU A 854 18.01 -12.18 13.76
CA LEU A 854 17.97 -12.17 15.23
C LEU A 854 19.32 -12.47 15.88
N LEU A 855 20.00 -13.57 15.50
CA LEU A 855 21.23 -13.96 16.21
C LEU A 855 22.38 -12.97 15.95
N SER A 856 22.49 -12.37 14.77
CA SER A 856 23.57 -11.42 14.50
C SER A 856 23.31 -10.06 15.09
N VAL A 857 22.04 -9.63 15.08
CA VAL A 857 21.59 -8.41 15.77
C VAL A 857 21.84 -8.53 17.27
N LEU A 858 21.41 -9.62 17.90
CA LEU A 858 21.63 -9.84 19.33
C LEU A 858 23.10 -10.06 19.69
N GLU A 859 23.88 -10.74 18.83
CA GLU A 859 25.33 -10.86 19.02
C GLU A 859 26.00 -9.48 19.06
N HIS A 860 25.69 -8.61 18.08
CA HIS A 860 26.24 -7.25 18.03
C HIS A 860 25.81 -6.42 19.23
N ALA A 861 24.51 -6.40 19.53
CA ALA A 861 23.95 -5.66 20.65
C ALA A 861 24.58 -6.09 21.99
N CYS A 862 24.70 -7.40 22.23
CA CYS A 862 25.27 -7.93 23.47
C CYS A 862 26.77 -7.63 23.61
N ARG A 863 27.53 -7.65 22.52
CA ARG A 863 28.98 -7.43 22.56
C ARG A 863 29.37 -5.96 22.63
N HIS A 864 28.64 -5.11 21.92
CA HIS A 864 29.07 -3.74 21.66
C HIS A 864 28.19 -2.69 22.34
N LEU A 865 26.94 -3.00 22.66
CA LEU A 865 25.97 -2.03 23.17
C LEU A 865 25.49 -2.35 24.60
N ALA A 866 25.86 -3.49 25.17
CA ALA A 866 25.49 -3.92 26.50
C ALA A 866 26.42 -3.34 27.59
N ALA A 867 25.84 -2.96 28.73
CA ALA A 867 26.61 -2.65 29.93
C ALA A 867 27.14 -3.95 30.59
N PRO A 868 28.21 -3.88 31.40
CA PRO A 868 28.64 -5.02 32.21
C PRO A 868 27.53 -5.56 33.10
N GLY A 869 27.28 -6.87 33.05
CA GLY A 869 26.20 -7.52 33.81
C GLY A 869 24.79 -7.24 33.26
N ALA A 870 24.68 -6.72 32.04
CA ALA A 870 23.41 -6.58 31.35
C ALA A 870 22.68 -7.92 31.19
N GLN A 871 21.38 -7.83 31.01
CA GLN A 871 20.53 -8.98 30.69
C GLN A 871 20.05 -8.87 29.25
N VAL A 872 19.71 -10.00 28.64
CA VAL A 872 19.17 -10.07 27.28
C VAL A 872 17.87 -10.89 27.28
N VAL A 873 16.86 -10.39 26.56
CA VAL A 873 15.53 -10.99 26.43
C VAL A 873 15.18 -11.06 24.94
N PRO A 874 15.05 -12.25 24.33
CA PRO A 874 15.20 -13.58 24.95
C PRO A 874 16.64 -13.91 25.36
N CYS A 875 16.81 -14.77 26.36
CA CYS A 875 18.11 -15.21 26.87
C CYS A 875 18.59 -16.56 26.30
N GLN A 876 17.69 -17.38 25.77
CA GLN A 876 18.00 -18.64 25.12
C GLN A 876 16.95 -18.96 24.06
N LEU A 877 17.36 -19.61 22.97
CA LEU A 877 16.50 -20.14 21.92
C LEU A 877 16.75 -21.64 21.75
N ARG A 878 15.69 -22.44 21.72
CA ARG A 878 15.74 -23.89 21.44
C ARG A 878 14.91 -24.20 20.22
N LEU A 879 15.41 -25.05 19.33
CA LEU A 879 14.70 -25.58 18.17
C LEU A 879 14.43 -27.08 18.36
N THR A 880 13.19 -27.48 18.14
CA THR A 880 12.72 -28.87 18.21
C THR A 880 12.06 -29.22 16.89
N VAL A 881 12.27 -30.44 16.40
CA VAL A 881 11.91 -30.86 15.05
C VAL A 881 11.22 -32.23 15.05
N ALA A 882 10.38 -32.47 14.03
CA ALA A 882 9.77 -33.76 13.75
C ALA A 882 9.63 -33.98 12.24
N LEU A 883 9.73 -35.25 11.81
CA LEU A 883 9.27 -35.65 10.49
C LEU A 883 7.74 -35.77 10.51
N ALA A 884 7.08 -35.27 9.48
CA ALA A 884 5.62 -35.18 9.47
C ALA A 884 5.04 -35.39 8.08
N TYR A 885 3.72 -35.57 8.06
CA TYR A 885 2.91 -35.38 6.87
C TYR A 885 1.93 -34.23 7.10
N LEU A 886 1.54 -33.56 6.03
CA LEU A 886 0.41 -32.64 5.95
C LEU A 886 -0.37 -33.03 4.69
N THR A 887 -1.69 -33.11 4.72
CA THR A 887 -2.54 -33.43 3.56
C THR A 887 -3.72 -32.47 3.50
N LEU A 888 -4.29 -32.30 2.30
CA LEU A 888 -5.59 -31.65 2.12
C LEU A 888 -6.71 -32.53 2.74
N PRO A 889 -7.91 -31.96 2.98
CA PRO A 889 -9.05 -32.69 3.50
C PRO A 889 -9.39 -33.98 2.75
N ASN A 890 -9.67 -35.03 3.53
CA ASN A 890 -10.28 -36.25 3.02
C ASN A 890 -11.73 -35.97 2.61
N CYS A 891 -12.01 -36.18 1.32
CA CYS A 891 -13.29 -36.53 0.72
C CYS A 891 -14.57 -36.01 1.38
N HIS A 892 -15.11 -34.91 0.85
CA HIS A 892 -16.53 -34.55 1.06
C HIS A 892 -17.38 -35.03 -0.10
N GLY A 893 -18.50 -35.69 0.23
CA GLY A 893 -19.40 -36.27 -0.79
C GLY A 893 -18.77 -37.37 -1.64
N GLY A 894 -17.70 -38.02 -1.16
CA GLY A 894 -16.94 -39.03 -1.90
C GLY A 894 -16.16 -38.47 -3.09
N PHE A 895 -15.64 -37.24 -2.98
CA PHE A 895 -14.76 -36.62 -3.97
C PHE A 895 -13.36 -36.38 -3.37
N ASP A 896 -12.38 -37.15 -3.81
CA ASP A 896 -10.99 -37.20 -3.36
C ASP A 896 -10.12 -36.11 -4.02
N PHE A 897 -9.49 -35.27 -3.20
CA PHE A 897 -8.62 -34.18 -3.63
C PHE A 897 -7.12 -34.46 -3.48
N SER A 898 -6.71 -35.67 -3.10
CA SER A 898 -5.30 -35.98 -2.79
C SER A 898 -4.33 -35.79 -3.97
N ALA A 899 -4.82 -35.80 -5.23
CA ALA A 899 -4.03 -35.38 -6.40
C ALA A 899 -3.46 -33.95 -6.27
N LEU A 900 -4.08 -33.07 -5.48
CA LEU A 900 -3.66 -31.68 -5.28
C LEU A 900 -2.69 -31.50 -4.11
N ASP A 901 -2.42 -32.53 -3.30
CA ASP A 901 -1.56 -32.43 -2.12
C ASP A 901 -0.19 -31.87 -2.48
N MET A 902 0.47 -32.47 -3.49
CA MET A 902 1.79 -32.03 -3.92
C MET A 902 1.79 -30.61 -4.49
N ILE A 903 0.75 -30.23 -5.24
CA ILE A 903 0.61 -28.85 -5.72
C ILE A 903 0.45 -27.89 -4.53
N SER A 904 -0.38 -28.25 -3.54
CA SER A 904 -0.58 -27.49 -2.31
C SER A 904 0.73 -27.27 -1.56
N PHE A 905 1.51 -28.33 -1.32
CA PHE A 905 2.74 -28.24 -0.53
C PHE A 905 3.87 -27.52 -1.25
N CYS A 906 4.05 -27.80 -2.54
CA CYS A 906 5.04 -27.11 -3.35
C CYS A 906 4.68 -25.62 -3.59
N SER A 907 3.39 -25.29 -3.63
CA SER A 907 2.94 -23.90 -3.78
C SER A 907 3.41 -22.98 -2.66
N LEU A 908 3.62 -23.54 -1.48
CA LEU A 908 3.99 -22.79 -0.29
C LEU A 908 5.44 -22.30 -0.33
N GLN A 909 6.27 -22.84 -1.23
CA GLN A 909 7.61 -22.36 -1.54
C GLN A 909 7.62 -21.22 -2.60
N GLY A 910 6.46 -20.74 -3.04
CA GLY A 910 6.38 -19.84 -4.21
C GLY A 910 6.25 -20.58 -5.54
N GLY A 911 6.09 -21.91 -5.50
CA GLY A 911 6.05 -22.80 -6.66
C GLY A 911 7.09 -23.92 -6.52
N PRO A 912 6.92 -25.06 -7.20
CA PRO A 912 7.71 -26.29 -6.98
C PRO A 912 9.22 -26.23 -7.30
N PHE A 913 9.81 -25.09 -7.67
CA PHE A 913 11.19 -25.03 -8.16
C PHE A 913 11.92 -23.73 -7.83
N SER A 914 12.22 -23.50 -6.55
CA SER A 914 13.17 -22.45 -6.18
C SER A 914 14.59 -22.82 -6.63
N GLU A 915 15.08 -22.05 -7.62
CA GLU A 915 16.41 -21.98 -8.24
C GLU A 915 17.41 -23.14 -8.01
N GLY A 916 17.65 -23.91 -9.08
CA GLY A 916 19.01 -24.33 -9.41
C GLY A 916 19.27 -25.80 -9.73
N LYS A 917 18.30 -26.72 -9.66
CA LYS A 917 18.47 -28.11 -10.17
C LYS A 917 17.16 -28.72 -10.70
N PRO A 918 17.15 -29.33 -11.90
CA PRO A 918 16.04 -30.18 -12.31
C PRO A 918 15.91 -31.37 -11.34
N LEU A 919 14.69 -31.76 -11.01
CA LEU A 919 14.44 -33.10 -10.47
C LEU A 919 14.91 -34.14 -11.52
N PRO A 920 15.54 -35.26 -11.12
CA PRO A 920 16.08 -36.24 -12.06
C PRO A 920 14.99 -36.75 -13.00
N THR A 921 15.24 -36.70 -14.30
CA THR A 921 14.22 -36.85 -15.34
C THR A 921 13.84 -38.29 -15.69
N GLN A 922 14.50 -39.34 -15.19
CA GLN A 922 14.10 -40.72 -15.50
C GLN A 922 14.39 -41.73 -14.39
N LEU A 923 13.44 -42.66 -14.24
CA LEU A 923 13.58 -43.89 -13.49
C LEU A 923 13.07 -45.03 -14.39
N GLU A 924 13.99 -45.67 -15.12
CA GLU A 924 13.80 -47.05 -15.55
C GLU A 924 15.02 -47.91 -15.22
N THR A 925 14.70 -49.16 -14.91
CA THR A 925 15.52 -50.21 -14.35
C THR A 925 16.57 -50.70 -15.33
N GLY A 926 17.85 -50.46 -15.04
CA GLY A 926 18.94 -51.10 -15.78
C GLY A 926 20.26 -50.37 -15.67
N ALA A 927 21.20 -51.00 -14.96
CA ALA A 927 22.66 -50.86 -14.99
C ALA A 927 23.31 -49.45 -15.12
N SER A 928 24.04 -49.13 -14.04
CA SER A 928 25.36 -48.47 -13.96
C SER A 928 25.50 -46.94 -14.07
N GLY A 929 25.90 -46.34 -12.93
CA GLY A 929 26.66 -45.08 -12.84
C GLY A 929 26.24 -44.15 -11.67
N PRO A 930 27.13 -43.76 -10.74
CA PRO A 930 26.75 -42.94 -9.58
C PRO A 930 26.91 -41.43 -9.83
N LEU A 931 25.99 -40.62 -9.29
CA LEU A 931 26.16 -39.16 -9.12
C LEU A 931 26.08 -38.79 -7.63
N THR A 932 26.98 -37.91 -7.21
CA THR A 932 27.41 -37.64 -5.84
C THR A 932 26.61 -36.55 -5.11
N ALA A 933 26.82 -36.49 -3.78
CA ALA A 933 26.21 -35.71 -2.68
C ALA A 933 25.88 -34.19 -2.86
N SER A 934 25.85 -33.65 -4.07
CA SER A 934 25.54 -32.23 -4.33
C SER A 934 24.05 -31.94 -4.52
N ALA A 935 23.15 -32.92 -4.50
CA ALA A 935 21.76 -32.79 -4.97
C ALA A 935 20.73 -32.33 -3.91
N LEU A 936 21.13 -31.96 -2.69
CA LEU A 936 20.22 -31.34 -1.73
C LEU A 936 20.17 -29.81 -1.96
N PRO A 937 18.98 -29.18 -2.07
CA PRO A 937 18.85 -27.75 -2.32
C PRO A 937 19.63 -26.92 -1.28
N SER A 938 20.43 -25.96 -1.76
CA SER A 938 21.10 -24.98 -0.89
C SER A 938 20.10 -23.91 -0.46
N LEU A 939 20.07 -23.61 0.83
CA LEU A 939 18.84 -23.05 1.39
C LEU A 939 18.59 -21.56 1.21
N HIS A 940 19.41 -20.76 0.50
CA HIS A 940 19.02 -19.36 0.24
C HIS A 940 19.74 -18.75 -0.97
N GLY A 941 19.28 -19.10 -2.16
CA GLY A 941 18.81 -18.12 -3.15
C GLY A 941 17.28 -18.19 -3.13
N LYS A 942 16.61 -17.17 -2.58
CA LYS A 942 15.14 -17.00 -2.51
C LYS A 942 14.22 -18.26 -2.37
N GLY A 943 14.47 -19.12 -1.36
CA GLY A 943 13.41 -19.76 -0.54
C GLY A 943 13.31 -21.31 -0.52
N PRO A 944 13.48 -21.99 0.64
CA PRO A 944 13.29 -23.45 0.74
C PRO A 944 12.63 -23.95 2.04
N PHE A 945 11.94 -23.08 2.77
CA PHE A 945 10.91 -23.46 3.74
C PHE A 945 9.81 -22.38 3.75
N THR A 946 8.66 -22.76 4.28
CA THR A 946 7.47 -21.91 4.37
C THR A 946 6.85 -22.07 5.75
N SER A 947 5.71 -21.47 6.02
CA SER A 947 5.09 -21.58 7.34
C SER A 947 3.57 -21.68 7.29
N ARG A 948 3.02 -22.49 8.19
CA ARG A 948 1.58 -22.72 8.37
C ARG A 948 1.24 -22.58 9.83
N ASN A 949 0.08 -22.00 10.13
CA ASN A 949 -0.44 -22.02 11.50
C ASN A 949 -1.12 -23.37 11.74
N LEU A 950 -0.40 -24.35 12.28
CA LEU A 950 -0.89 -25.69 12.62
C LEU A 950 -1.91 -25.69 13.77
N ASN A 951 -2.01 -24.59 14.55
CA ASN A 951 -3.12 -24.39 15.50
C ASN A 951 -4.43 -24.04 14.79
N ARG A 952 -4.33 -23.65 13.52
CA ARG A 952 -5.42 -23.25 12.65
C ARG A 952 -5.14 -23.72 11.24
N LEU A 953 -4.95 -25.03 11.15
CA LEU A 953 -5.17 -25.70 9.90
C LEU A 953 -6.49 -25.23 9.33
N ARG A 954 -6.51 -25.08 8.02
CA ARG A 954 -7.77 -24.90 7.35
C ARG A 954 -8.62 -26.15 7.64
N ARG A 955 -9.88 -25.99 8.02
CA ARG A 955 -10.70 -27.10 8.56
C ARG A 955 -10.76 -28.24 7.54
N GLY A 956 -10.08 -29.35 7.82
CA GLY A 956 -9.93 -30.46 6.89
C GLY A 956 -8.49 -30.76 6.48
N GLU A 957 -7.58 -29.77 6.46
CA GLU A 957 -6.14 -30.09 6.41
C GLU A 957 -5.80 -30.99 7.61
N VAL A 958 -5.05 -32.07 7.38
CA VAL A 958 -4.63 -33.00 8.42
C VAL A 958 -3.11 -33.03 8.44
N TRP A 959 -2.52 -32.94 9.61
CA TRP A 959 -1.11 -33.28 9.80
C TRP A 959 -0.95 -34.15 11.03
N ASP A 960 0.13 -34.93 11.02
CA ASP A 960 0.66 -35.54 12.22
C ASP A 960 2.17 -35.75 12.09
N THR A 961 2.82 -35.99 13.22
CA THR A 961 4.24 -36.34 13.29
C THR A 961 4.42 -37.85 13.11
N LEU A 962 5.36 -38.24 12.25
CA LEU A 962 5.77 -39.62 12.03
C LEU A 962 6.93 -40.04 12.95
N THR A 963 7.50 -39.08 13.68
CA THR A 963 8.58 -39.27 14.65
C THR A 963 8.23 -38.53 15.93
N PRO A 964 8.70 -38.98 17.11
CA PRO A 964 8.69 -38.15 18.31
C PRO A 964 9.45 -36.83 18.09
N GLU A 965 9.14 -35.82 18.90
CA GLU A 965 9.84 -34.54 18.89
C GLU A 965 11.33 -34.75 19.25
N ALA A 966 12.23 -34.22 18.43
CA ALA A 966 13.67 -34.31 18.66
C ALA A 966 14.29 -32.92 18.83
N HIS A 967 15.20 -32.77 19.80
CA HIS A 967 15.97 -31.54 19.96
C HIS A 967 16.95 -31.37 18.80
N LEU A 968 16.93 -30.21 18.14
CA LEU A 968 17.75 -29.93 16.97
C LEU A 968 18.92 -28.98 17.27
N LEU A 969 18.65 -27.89 18.00
CA LEU A 969 19.63 -26.84 18.27
C LEU A 969 19.25 -26.06 19.53
N GLU A 970 20.24 -25.67 20.33
CA GLU A 970 20.11 -24.71 21.42
C GLU A 970 21.13 -23.58 21.27
N VAL A 971 20.67 -22.34 21.36
CA VAL A 971 21.50 -21.13 21.31
C VAL A 971 21.29 -20.35 22.62
N ASP A 972 22.31 -20.35 23.48
CA ASP A 972 22.34 -19.53 24.69
C ASP A 972 22.84 -18.12 24.34
N ILE A 973 21.91 -17.17 24.24
CA ILE A 973 22.17 -15.79 23.80
C ILE A 973 23.04 -15.06 24.83
N ARG A 974 22.98 -15.45 26.12
CA ARG A 974 23.81 -14.85 27.19
C ARG A 974 25.29 -15.00 26.94
N ARG A 975 25.71 -16.00 26.15
CA ARG A 975 27.11 -16.19 25.77
C ARG A 975 27.67 -15.00 24.97
N ALA A 976 26.83 -14.27 24.23
CA ALA A 976 27.25 -13.08 23.51
C ALA A 976 27.66 -11.93 24.44
N LEU A 977 27.05 -11.81 25.63
CA LEU A 977 27.45 -10.87 26.67
C LEU A 977 28.86 -11.16 27.21
N GLN A 978 29.35 -12.39 27.00
CA GLN A 978 30.71 -12.83 27.37
C GLN A 978 31.66 -12.81 26.16
N GLY A 979 31.26 -12.19 25.05
CA GLY A 979 32.07 -12.10 23.83
C GLY A 979 32.05 -13.34 22.93
N GLN A 980 31.27 -14.37 23.24
CA GLN A 980 31.17 -15.57 22.40
C GLN A 980 30.27 -15.34 21.18
N SER A 981 30.37 -16.19 20.17
CA SER A 981 29.58 -16.09 18.94
C SER A 981 28.33 -16.94 18.97
N LEU A 982 27.24 -16.39 18.42
CA LEU A 982 25.94 -17.02 18.25
C LEU A 982 25.78 -17.60 16.84
N TYR A 983 26.56 -17.14 15.85
CA TYR A 983 26.51 -17.59 14.45
C TYR A 983 27.89 -17.52 13.75
N PRO A 984 28.19 -18.39 12.75
CA PRO A 984 27.37 -19.50 12.29
C PRO A 984 27.30 -20.63 13.33
N CYS A 985 26.18 -21.35 13.36
CA CYS A 985 25.98 -22.47 14.26
C CYS A 985 25.35 -23.67 13.56
N LYS A 986 25.59 -24.89 14.08
CA LYS A 986 25.13 -26.14 13.46
C LYS A 986 24.44 -27.02 14.50
N GLY A 987 23.29 -27.57 14.14
CA GLY A 987 22.52 -28.52 14.92
C GLY A 987 22.36 -29.86 14.19
N GLN A 988 22.09 -30.92 14.93
CA GLN A 988 21.75 -32.22 14.37
C GLN A 988 20.79 -32.97 15.29
N ALA A 989 19.87 -33.71 14.68
CA ALA A 989 18.92 -34.58 15.36
C ALA A 989 18.87 -35.94 14.65
N GLU A 990 18.74 -37.00 15.43
CA GLU A 990 18.37 -38.32 14.92
C GLU A 990 16.86 -38.50 15.12
N LEU A 991 16.17 -38.86 14.05
CA LEU A 991 14.72 -39.04 13.98
C LEU A 991 14.43 -40.53 13.81
N THR A 992 13.84 -41.13 14.83
CA THR A 992 13.34 -42.52 14.76
C THR A 992 11.86 -42.50 14.44
N VAL A 993 11.48 -43.10 13.32
CA VAL A 993 10.11 -43.18 12.84
C VAL A 993 9.31 -44.07 13.79
N SER A 994 8.29 -43.50 14.43
CA SER A 994 7.40 -44.19 15.36
C SER A 994 6.17 -44.78 14.67
N GLN A 995 5.79 -44.23 13.52
CA GLN A 995 4.60 -44.62 12.76
C GLN A 995 4.94 -44.76 11.28
N GLU A 996 4.46 -45.84 10.65
CA GLU A 996 4.59 -46.01 9.21
C GLU A 996 3.70 -45.00 8.45
N GLY A 997 4.16 -44.54 7.29
CA GLY A 997 3.42 -43.56 6.50
C GLY A 997 4.25 -42.96 5.36
N VAL A 998 3.77 -41.85 4.82
CA VAL A 998 4.48 -41.08 3.78
C VAL A 998 4.78 -39.69 4.32
N ALA A 999 6.04 -39.44 4.66
CA ALA A 999 6.48 -38.12 5.09
C ALA A 999 6.52 -37.17 3.88
N ASN A 1000 6.02 -35.95 4.04
CA ASN A 1000 6.12 -34.91 3.00
C ASN A 1000 6.59 -33.55 3.54
N CYS A 1001 6.88 -33.45 4.84
CA CYS A 1001 7.49 -32.26 5.40
C CYS A 1001 8.33 -32.57 6.66
N ILE A 1002 9.29 -31.68 6.92
CA ILE A 1002 9.96 -31.53 8.20
C ILE A 1002 9.31 -30.31 8.87
N LEU A 1003 8.77 -30.50 10.07
CA LEU A 1003 8.22 -29.44 10.91
C LEU A 1003 9.17 -29.14 12.05
N TRP A 1004 9.33 -27.87 12.40
CA TRP A 1004 10.00 -27.50 13.63
C TRP A 1004 9.26 -26.39 14.35
N TRP A 1005 9.59 -26.21 15.62
CA TRP A 1005 9.15 -25.09 16.43
C TRP A 1005 10.30 -24.66 17.33
N TRP A 1006 10.16 -23.47 17.87
CA TRP A 1006 11.13 -22.85 18.74
C TRP A 1006 10.53 -22.52 20.10
N GLU A 1007 11.38 -22.54 21.10
CA GLU A 1007 11.11 -22.04 22.45
C GLU A 1007 12.15 -20.96 22.74
N ALA A 1008 11.69 -19.73 22.99
CA ALA A 1008 12.54 -18.63 23.42
C ALA A 1008 12.32 -18.40 24.91
N GLN A 1009 13.33 -18.73 25.70
CA GLN A 1009 13.34 -18.43 27.12
C GLN A 1009 13.56 -16.92 27.29
N LEU A 1010 12.57 -16.21 27.81
CA LEU A 1010 12.64 -14.77 28.02
C LEU A 1010 13.49 -14.46 29.26
N ASP A 1011 13.26 -15.21 30.33
CA ASP A 1011 14.03 -15.21 31.57
C ASP A 1011 13.87 -16.54 32.32
N GLU A 1012 14.26 -16.60 33.60
CA GLU A 1012 14.13 -17.83 34.40
C GLU A 1012 12.68 -18.30 34.67
N HIS A 1013 11.66 -17.48 34.36
CA HIS A 1013 10.26 -17.75 34.68
C HIS A 1013 9.37 -17.83 33.44
N GLU A 1014 9.67 -17.09 32.39
CA GLU A 1014 8.82 -16.97 31.21
C GLU A 1014 9.52 -17.54 29.98
N THR A 1015 8.77 -18.31 29.20
CA THR A 1015 9.18 -18.85 27.91
C THR A 1015 8.06 -18.61 26.92
N ILE A 1016 8.37 -18.25 25.69
CA ILE A 1016 7.40 -18.19 24.60
C ILE A 1016 7.77 -19.22 23.56
N SER A 1017 6.79 -19.70 22.81
CA SER A 1017 6.99 -20.70 21.79
C SER A 1017 6.03 -20.51 20.62
N ASN A 1018 6.47 -20.89 19.43
CA ASN A 1018 5.56 -21.12 18.31
C ASN A 1018 5.07 -22.57 18.21
N LYS A 1019 5.28 -23.42 19.23
CA LYS A 1019 4.83 -24.81 19.23
C LYS A 1019 3.31 -24.91 19.06
N PRO A 1020 2.78 -25.90 18.32
CA PRO A 1020 1.35 -26.14 18.24
C PRO A 1020 0.73 -26.47 19.62
N GLN A 1021 -0.47 -25.95 19.87
CA GLN A 1021 -1.29 -26.22 21.03
C GLN A 1021 -1.65 -27.71 21.14
N SER A 1022 -1.90 -28.38 19.99
CA SER A 1022 -2.15 -29.83 19.94
C SER A 1022 -0.98 -30.66 20.48
N LEU A 1023 0.24 -30.12 20.44
CA LEU A 1023 1.45 -30.73 21.00
C LEU A 1023 1.82 -30.16 22.38
N GLY A 1024 0.91 -29.43 23.04
CA GLY A 1024 1.06 -29.02 24.43
C GLY A 1024 1.77 -27.69 24.68
N SER A 1025 1.77 -26.74 23.73
CA SER A 1025 2.33 -25.39 23.97
C SER A 1025 1.61 -24.58 25.06
N GLY A 1026 0.39 -24.98 25.43
CA GLY A 1026 -0.41 -24.39 26.50
C GLY A 1026 -1.12 -23.07 26.14
N TYR A 1027 -0.84 -22.47 24.98
CA TYR A 1027 -1.54 -21.29 24.49
C TYR A 1027 -1.53 -21.21 22.96
N VAL A 1028 -2.47 -20.42 22.39
CA VAL A 1028 -2.52 -20.21 20.94
C VAL A 1028 -1.65 -19.03 20.57
N THR A 1029 -0.62 -19.30 19.78
CA THR A 1029 0.31 -18.30 19.25
C THR A 1029 -0.18 -17.67 17.94
N HIS A 1030 0.19 -16.41 17.70
CA HIS A 1030 0.05 -15.77 16.38
C HIS A 1030 1.07 -16.28 15.35
N TRP A 1031 2.24 -16.76 15.79
CA TRP A 1031 3.28 -17.28 14.90
C TRP A 1031 2.80 -18.54 14.16
N HIS A 1032 3.26 -18.66 12.93
CA HIS A 1032 3.14 -19.90 12.17
C HIS A 1032 4.26 -20.86 12.57
N GLN A 1033 4.03 -22.15 12.34
CA GLN A 1033 5.05 -23.18 12.41
C GLN A 1033 5.72 -23.32 11.04
N PRO A 1034 7.04 -23.33 11.01
CA PRO A 1034 7.80 -23.51 9.80
C PRO A 1034 7.73 -24.96 9.34
N LEU A 1035 7.67 -25.13 8.03
CA LEU A 1035 7.65 -26.41 7.36
C LEU A 1035 8.60 -26.39 6.17
N CYS A 1036 9.47 -27.39 6.11
CA CYS A 1036 10.32 -27.65 4.96
C CYS A 1036 9.74 -28.86 4.22
N PRO A 1037 9.13 -28.66 3.04
CA PRO A 1037 8.67 -29.77 2.22
C PRO A 1037 9.81 -30.75 1.94
N VAL A 1038 9.56 -32.01 2.21
CA VAL A 1038 10.40 -33.12 1.73
C VAL A 1038 9.52 -33.92 0.76
N GLY A 1039 10.09 -34.48 -0.31
CA GLY A 1039 9.27 -35.29 -1.23
C GLY A 1039 8.47 -36.37 -0.48
N PRO A 1040 7.44 -36.99 -1.08
CA PRO A 1040 6.77 -38.13 -0.45
C PRO A 1040 7.81 -39.22 -0.21
N ILE A 1041 8.23 -39.38 1.05
CA ILE A 1041 9.21 -40.37 1.51
C ILE A 1041 8.41 -41.42 2.28
N PRO A 1042 8.20 -42.61 1.71
CA PRO A 1042 7.68 -43.72 2.47
C PRO A 1042 8.62 -44.02 3.63
N VAL A 1043 8.07 -44.16 4.83
CA VAL A 1043 8.81 -44.50 6.05
C VAL A 1043 8.12 -45.66 6.77
N ALA A 1044 8.92 -46.54 7.34
CA ALA A 1044 8.44 -47.63 8.18
C ALA A 1044 8.79 -47.38 9.65
N ALA A 1045 7.96 -47.87 10.56
CA ALA A 1045 8.27 -47.83 11.98
C ALA A 1045 9.64 -48.48 12.27
N GLY A 1046 10.49 -47.75 12.99
CA GLY A 1046 11.87 -48.12 13.28
C GLY A 1046 12.92 -47.60 12.29
N ASP A 1047 12.51 -46.98 11.18
CA ASP A 1047 13.44 -46.27 10.30
C ASP A 1047 14.14 -45.13 11.08
N ARG A 1048 15.45 -44.95 10.89
CA ARG A 1048 16.27 -43.89 11.49
C ARG A 1048 16.83 -42.96 10.43
N LEU A 1049 16.55 -41.67 10.59
CA LEU A 1049 17.02 -40.60 9.72
C LEU A 1049 17.82 -39.58 10.52
N LYS A 1050 18.88 -39.05 9.94
CA LYS A 1050 19.67 -37.95 10.48
C LYS A 1050 19.31 -36.66 9.78
N LEU A 1051 18.88 -35.67 10.58
CA LEU A 1051 18.66 -34.30 10.15
C LEU A 1051 19.81 -33.43 10.67
N THR A 1052 20.37 -32.57 9.82
CA THR A 1052 21.29 -31.51 10.27
C THR A 1052 20.79 -30.15 9.82
N VAL A 1053 20.98 -29.13 10.67
CA VAL A 1053 20.72 -27.72 10.36
C VAL A 1053 22.01 -26.91 10.49
N GLU A 1054 22.24 -25.98 9.57
CA GLU A 1054 23.34 -25.01 9.61
C GLU A 1054 22.75 -23.60 9.49
N ILE A 1055 23.07 -22.73 10.44
CA ILE A 1055 22.62 -21.34 10.47
C ILE A 1055 23.81 -20.45 10.21
N ALA A 1056 23.70 -19.58 9.21
CA ALA A 1056 24.71 -18.56 8.88
C ALA A 1056 24.02 -17.22 8.62
N ASP A 1057 24.78 -16.12 8.61
CA ASP A 1057 24.26 -14.80 8.23
C ASP A 1057 25.12 -14.20 7.12
N ALA A 1058 24.48 -13.79 6.03
CA ALA A 1058 25.12 -13.13 4.90
C ALA A 1058 24.42 -11.81 4.56
N ALA A 1059 23.35 -11.85 3.78
CA ALA A 1059 22.46 -10.72 3.50
C ALA A 1059 21.14 -10.87 4.28
N GLY A 1060 21.22 -11.45 5.48
CA GLY A 1060 20.10 -12.02 6.22
C GLY A 1060 20.44 -13.42 6.72
N GLN A 1061 19.83 -13.82 7.85
CA GLN A 1061 20.03 -15.12 8.46
C GLN A 1061 19.43 -16.25 7.62
N LYS A 1062 20.23 -17.31 7.43
CA LYS A 1062 20.00 -18.42 6.52
C LYS A 1062 20.04 -19.73 7.30
N MET A 1063 19.04 -20.60 7.15
CA MET A 1063 19.01 -21.94 7.75
C MET A 1063 19.10 -23.01 6.67
N LYS A 1064 20.06 -23.94 6.76
CA LYS A 1064 20.24 -25.04 5.81
C LYS A 1064 20.01 -26.40 6.48
N PHE A 1065 19.02 -27.15 6.02
CA PHE A 1065 18.60 -28.45 6.47
C PHE A 1065 19.10 -29.51 5.48
N SER A 1066 19.51 -30.67 5.99
CA SER A 1066 19.77 -31.86 5.19
C SER A 1066 19.30 -33.10 5.92
N LEU A 1067 18.51 -33.92 5.22
CA LEU A 1067 17.97 -35.17 5.73
C LEU A 1067 18.61 -36.35 4.97
N GLN A 1068 19.04 -37.36 5.70
CA GLN A 1068 19.65 -38.58 5.17
C GLN A 1068 19.40 -39.76 6.11
N PRO A 1069 19.62 -41.02 5.71
CA PRO A 1069 19.65 -42.15 6.64
C PRO A 1069 20.72 -41.92 7.70
N SER A 1070 20.43 -42.28 8.96
CA SER A 1070 21.44 -42.26 10.02
C SER A 1070 22.62 -43.19 9.72
N GLU A 1071 22.33 -44.35 9.15
CA GLU A 1071 23.30 -45.37 8.74
C GLU A 1071 22.87 -46.00 7.41
N PRO A 1072 23.77 -46.67 6.67
CA PRO A 1072 23.37 -47.45 5.50
C PRO A 1072 22.25 -48.45 5.86
N ASN A 1073 21.13 -48.41 5.13
CA ASN A 1073 19.92 -49.21 5.36
C ASN A 1073 19.13 -48.89 6.65
N SER A 1074 19.45 -47.81 7.36
CA SER A 1074 18.68 -47.43 8.55
C SER A 1074 17.28 -46.91 8.22
N ALA A 1075 17.00 -46.59 6.97
CA ALA A 1075 15.67 -46.26 6.47
C ALA A 1075 15.33 -47.22 5.31
N ARG A 1076 14.43 -48.18 5.56
CA ARG A 1076 14.18 -49.35 4.69
C ARG A 1076 13.71 -48.98 3.30
N HIS A 1077 12.91 -47.92 3.23
CA HIS A 1077 12.33 -47.42 2.00
C HIS A 1077 13.11 -46.21 1.44
N TRP A 1078 14.20 -45.83 2.11
CA TRP A 1078 15.09 -44.80 1.62
C TRP A 1078 15.98 -45.35 0.51
N LYS A 1079 15.82 -44.78 -0.68
CA LYS A 1079 16.71 -45.03 -1.81
C LYS A 1079 17.50 -43.75 -2.03
N GLU A 1080 18.83 -43.82 -1.90
CA GLU A 1080 19.70 -42.68 -2.24
C GLU A 1080 19.42 -42.23 -3.68
N GLY A 1081 18.97 -40.98 -3.84
CA GLY A 1081 18.63 -40.40 -5.14
C GLY A 1081 17.25 -40.74 -5.73
N ALA A 1082 16.34 -41.40 -4.99
CA ALA A 1082 15.02 -41.76 -5.55
C ALA A 1082 14.02 -40.61 -5.57
N GLY A 1083 13.78 -40.06 -6.76
CA GLY A 1083 12.50 -39.44 -7.10
C GLY A 1083 11.40 -40.50 -7.15
N ALA A 1084 10.58 -40.57 -6.10
CA ALA A 1084 9.25 -41.18 -6.22
C ALA A 1084 8.46 -40.42 -7.30
N LYS A 1085 7.55 -41.09 -8.03
CA LYS A 1085 6.51 -40.36 -8.79
C LYS A 1085 5.82 -39.44 -7.79
N LEU A 1086 5.99 -38.13 -7.98
CA LEU A 1086 5.48 -37.11 -7.08
C LEU A 1086 3.96 -37.03 -7.21
N ALA A 1087 3.44 -37.23 -8.42
CA ALA A 1087 2.00 -37.16 -8.71
C ALA A 1087 1.59 -38.20 -9.78
N PRO A 1088 0.28 -38.54 -9.89
CA PRO A 1088 -0.23 -39.37 -10.98
C PRO A 1088 -0.15 -38.66 -12.34
N ASP A 1089 0.07 -39.40 -13.43
CA ASP A 1089 0.08 -38.82 -14.78
C ASP A 1089 -1.32 -38.30 -15.17
N PRO A 1090 -1.46 -37.13 -15.83
CA PRO A 1090 -0.41 -36.20 -16.31
C PRO A 1090 0.09 -35.11 -15.34
N LEU A 1091 -0.28 -35.12 -14.05
CA LEU A 1091 0.22 -34.10 -13.09
C LEU A 1091 1.74 -34.15 -12.95
N GLN A 1092 2.33 -35.34 -13.08
CA GLN A 1092 3.78 -35.51 -13.06
C GLN A 1092 4.48 -34.69 -14.15
N ASP A 1093 4.01 -34.77 -15.40
CA ASP A 1093 4.57 -34.00 -16.52
C ASP A 1093 4.39 -32.50 -16.33
N LEU A 1094 3.23 -32.11 -15.78
CA LEU A 1094 2.92 -30.73 -15.46
C LEU A 1094 3.86 -30.17 -14.40
N LEU A 1095 4.16 -30.94 -13.35
CA LEU A 1095 5.12 -30.57 -12.32
C LEU A 1095 6.54 -30.52 -12.90
N LEU A 1096 6.96 -31.48 -13.72
CA LEU A 1096 8.29 -31.48 -14.33
C LEU A 1096 8.52 -30.29 -15.27
N GLY A 1097 7.51 -29.87 -16.03
CA GLY A 1097 7.57 -28.71 -16.94
C GLY A 1097 7.46 -27.36 -16.25
N TRP A 1098 6.98 -27.31 -15.00
CA TRP A 1098 6.69 -26.06 -14.29
C TRP A 1098 7.93 -25.17 -14.10
N HIS A 1099 9.11 -25.75 -13.91
CA HIS A 1099 10.34 -24.98 -13.74
C HIS A 1099 10.66 -24.15 -14.98
N ALA A 1100 10.57 -24.76 -16.18
CA ALA A 1100 10.82 -24.09 -17.44
C ALA A 1100 9.83 -22.93 -17.65
N GLU A 1101 8.56 -23.15 -17.32
CA GLU A 1101 7.52 -22.11 -17.36
C GLU A 1101 7.81 -20.94 -16.39
N MET A 1102 8.34 -21.24 -15.20
CA MET A 1102 8.76 -20.21 -14.24
C MET A 1102 10.00 -19.45 -14.69
N GLU A 1103 11.00 -20.12 -15.27
CA GLU A 1103 12.18 -19.48 -15.84
C GLU A 1103 11.79 -18.50 -16.97
N GLU A 1104 10.84 -18.89 -17.81
CA GLU A 1104 10.30 -18.01 -18.86
C GLU A 1104 9.61 -16.78 -18.26
N ALA A 1105 8.75 -16.97 -17.26
CA ALA A 1105 8.10 -15.85 -16.55
C ALA A 1105 9.13 -14.92 -15.88
N CYS A 1106 10.16 -15.48 -15.26
CA CYS A 1106 11.26 -14.73 -14.67
C CYS A 1106 12.05 -13.96 -15.75
N ALA A 1107 12.28 -14.55 -16.92
CA ALA A 1107 12.96 -13.88 -18.04
C ALA A 1107 12.16 -12.67 -18.56
N LEU A 1108 10.84 -12.79 -18.67
CA LEU A 1108 9.95 -11.66 -19.02
C LEU A 1108 10.07 -10.52 -17.99
N ASN A 1109 9.96 -10.83 -16.70
CA ASN A 1109 10.11 -9.83 -15.64
C ASN A 1109 11.53 -9.22 -15.60
N SER A 1110 12.56 -10.03 -15.80
CA SER A 1110 13.95 -9.56 -15.91
C SER A 1110 14.14 -8.65 -17.11
N THR A 1111 13.49 -8.92 -18.24
CA THR A 1111 13.54 -8.04 -19.42
C THR A 1111 12.99 -6.66 -19.09
N LEU A 1112 11.81 -6.59 -18.45
CA LEU A 1112 11.19 -5.34 -18.02
C LEU A 1112 12.07 -4.60 -17.00
N THR A 1113 12.48 -5.26 -15.93
CA THR A 1113 13.20 -4.62 -14.82
C THR A 1113 14.64 -4.24 -15.21
N THR A 1114 15.36 -5.09 -15.94
CA THR A 1114 16.75 -4.83 -16.38
C THR A 1114 16.81 -3.68 -17.39
N LYS A 1115 15.84 -3.58 -18.31
CA LYS A 1115 15.76 -2.49 -19.31
C LYS A 1115 15.87 -1.11 -18.67
N PHE A 1116 15.15 -0.89 -17.57
CA PHE A 1116 15.14 0.39 -16.86
C PHE A 1116 16.27 0.52 -15.84
N THR A 1117 16.52 -0.52 -15.03
CA THR A 1117 17.52 -0.47 -13.96
C THR A 1117 18.96 -0.38 -14.50
N ALA A 1118 19.29 -1.09 -15.59
CA ALA A 1118 20.63 -1.03 -16.19
C ALA A 1118 20.95 0.33 -16.83
N ARG A 1119 19.92 1.09 -17.23
CA ARG A 1119 20.04 2.43 -17.81
C ARG A 1119 19.86 3.55 -16.79
N GLY A 1120 19.47 3.21 -15.56
CA GLY A 1120 19.07 4.19 -14.54
C GLY A 1120 17.83 5.01 -14.92
N ASP A 1121 16.97 4.48 -15.80
CA ASP A 1121 15.76 5.16 -16.30
C ASP A 1121 14.60 5.03 -15.29
N LEU A 1122 14.61 5.93 -14.31
CA LEU A 1122 13.59 5.97 -13.26
C LEU A 1122 12.21 6.39 -13.79
N ALA A 1123 12.15 7.23 -14.83
CA ALA A 1123 10.90 7.69 -15.43
C ALA A 1123 10.19 6.55 -16.19
N GLY A 1124 10.95 5.76 -16.96
CA GLY A 1124 10.44 4.56 -17.61
C GLY A 1124 9.94 3.51 -16.61
N LEU A 1125 10.67 3.29 -15.51
CA LEU A 1125 10.25 2.38 -14.44
C LEU A 1125 8.97 2.84 -13.74
N ALA A 1126 8.81 4.14 -13.49
CA ALA A 1126 7.58 4.70 -12.91
C ALA A 1126 6.37 4.49 -13.83
N LYS A 1127 6.53 4.66 -15.14
CA LYS A 1127 5.48 4.38 -16.14
C LYS A 1127 5.11 2.90 -16.17
N LEU A 1128 6.11 2.00 -16.10
CA LEU A 1128 5.86 0.56 -15.97
C LEU A 1128 5.09 0.23 -14.69
N GLN A 1129 5.47 0.83 -13.56
CA GLN A 1129 4.75 0.68 -12.29
C GLN A 1129 3.29 1.14 -12.42
N THR A 1130 3.02 2.26 -13.11
CA THR A 1130 1.65 2.70 -13.41
C THR A 1130 0.88 1.65 -14.24
N ALA A 1131 1.51 1.04 -15.25
CA ALA A 1131 0.91 -0.06 -16.01
C ALA A 1131 0.58 -1.26 -15.11
N VAL A 1132 1.49 -1.64 -14.21
CA VAL A 1132 1.25 -2.71 -13.23
C VAL A 1132 0.04 -2.41 -12.34
N LEU A 1133 -0.16 -1.14 -11.94
CA LEU A 1133 -1.32 -0.74 -11.15
C LEU A 1133 -2.64 -0.89 -11.90
N PHE A 1134 -2.70 -0.49 -13.18
CA PHE A 1134 -3.88 -0.72 -14.00
C PHE A 1134 -4.20 -2.22 -14.13
N LEU A 1135 -3.17 -3.04 -14.34
CA LEU A 1135 -3.31 -4.49 -14.40
C LEU A 1135 -3.82 -5.07 -13.08
N VAL A 1136 -3.33 -4.56 -11.94
CA VAL A 1136 -3.77 -4.96 -10.59
C VAL A 1136 -5.21 -4.53 -10.28
N LEU A 1137 -5.65 -3.39 -10.82
CA LEU A 1137 -6.98 -2.85 -10.55
C LEU A 1137 -8.11 -3.61 -11.25
N VAL A 1138 -7.84 -4.08 -12.47
CA VAL A 1138 -8.82 -4.77 -13.33
C VAL A 1138 -8.17 -5.92 -14.11
N PRO A 1139 -7.58 -6.92 -13.43
CA PRO A 1139 -6.79 -7.96 -14.09
C PRO A 1139 -7.56 -8.70 -15.18
N GLN A 1140 -8.88 -8.89 -14.99
CA GLN A 1140 -9.72 -9.60 -15.96
C GLN A 1140 -9.92 -8.82 -17.26
N ALA A 1141 -9.93 -7.48 -17.21
CA ALA A 1141 -10.02 -6.67 -18.41
C ALA A 1141 -8.79 -6.85 -19.31
N PHE A 1142 -7.67 -7.26 -18.71
CA PHE A 1142 -6.40 -7.57 -19.35
C PHE A 1142 -6.14 -9.08 -19.50
N GLY A 1143 -7.16 -9.93 -19.32
CA GLY A 1143 -7.03 -11.39 -19.49
C GLY A 1143 -6.19 -12.09 -18.41
N CYS A 1144 -5.97 -11.44 -17.28
CA CYS A 1144 -5.21 -11.96 -16.15
C CYS A 1144 -6.14 -12.39 -15.00
N ASP A 1145 -5.68 -13.33 -14.18
CA ASP A 1145 -6.41 -13.76 -12.99
C ASP A 1145 -6.23 -12.77 -11.82
N PRO A 1146 -7.28 -12.43 -11.05
CA PRO A 1146 -7.22 -11.72 -9.75
C PRO A 1146 -5.98 -12.00 -8.89
N LEU A 1147 -5.58 -13.27 -8.85
CA LEU A 1147 -4.67 -13.83 -7.86
C LEU A 1147 -3.21 -13.47 -8.15
N ILE A 1148 -2.90 -12.95 -9.35
CA ILE A 1148 -1.55 -12.46 -9.67
C ILE A 1148 -1.24 -11.11 -9.00
N ARG A 1149 -2.26 -10.41 -8.50
CA ARG A 1149 -2.13 -9.07 -7.90
C ARG A 1149 -1.02 -8.99 -6.87
N ASP A 1150 -1.08 -9.86 -5.87
CA ASP A 1150 -0.17 -9.78 -4.72
C ASP A 1150 1.28 -10.03 -5.15
N ARG A 1151 1.47 -10.84 -6.20
CA ARG A 1151 2.77 -11.08 -6.83
C ARG A 1151 3.27 -9.86 -7.59
N LEU A 1152 2.41 -9.20 -8.36
CA LEU A 1152 2.77 -7.99 -9.08
C LEU A 1152 3.12 -6.84 -8.13
N LEU A 1153 2.31 -6.65 -7.08
CA LEU A 1153 2.57 -5.66 -6.03
C LEU A 1153 3.88 -5.96 -5.28
N GLN A 1154 4.14 -7.22 -4.97
CA GLN A 1154 5.40 -7.62 -4.35
C GLN A 1154 6.60 -7.39 -5.28
N THR A 1155 6.47 -7.70 -6.56
CA THR A 1155 7.56 -7.66 -7.54
C THR A 1155 7.96 -6.22 -7.89
N TYR A 1156 6.98 -5.34 -8.13
CA TYR A 1156 7.25 -3.98 -8.62
C TYR A 1156 7.22 -2.90 -7.54
N PHE A 1157 6.64 -3.18 -6.37
CA PHE A 1157 6.49 -2.20 -5.29
C PHE A 1157 7.04 -2.70 -3.94
N GLY A 1158 7.49 -3.96 -3.84
CA GLY A 1158 7.96 -4.53 -2.58
C GLY A 1158 6.85 -4.77 -1.55
N ILE A 1159 5.57 -4.71 -1.96
CA ILE A 1159 4.41 -4.88 -1.08
C ILE A 1159 4.05 -6.36 -0.98
N ALA A 1160 4.30 -7.00 0.16
CA ALA A 1160 3.94 -8.41 0.37
C ALA A 1160 2.58 -8.55 1.09
N TYR A 1161 1.60 -9.19 0.44
CA TYR A 1161 0.41 -9.74 1.08
C TYR A 1161 0.64 -11.24 1.33
N LYS A 1162 0.44 -11.69 2.58
CA LYS A 1162 0.46 -13.11 2.96
C LYS A 1162 -0.79 -13.46 3.74
#